data_AF-A3ZUC4-F1
#
_entry.id   AF-A3ZUC4-F1
#
_cell.length_a   1.000
_cell.length_b   1.000
_cell.length_c   1.000
_cell.angle_alpha   90.00
_cell.angle_beta   90.00
_cell.angle_gamma   90.00
#
_symmetry.space_group_name_H-M   'P 1'
#
loop_
_entity.id
_entity.type
_entity.pdbx_description
1 polymer ?
#
loop_
_entity_poly.entity_id
_entity_poly.type
_entity_poly.pdbx_seq_one_letter_code
_entity_poly.pdbx_strand_id
1 'polypeptide(L)'
;MKSIRPLFSAVSLALVAAWIVPAGAGEKFDSAVWKQLPVYHNGRVKPLDTFANLVVKEITSHDKTSVKVNLVDYYAPDELAKPEYSDALSILPDGEVRKFQPSELILSWLAEPQKWERIPFIVAEHEDVRNSLGLPIEGPTGQRLRFVSPYEITHSVPLRKFLLEVDARRKAAMTSGEKFEMTASEERVWNEVLTKYALYRDVTFDPRLDINLNEALPMPGGRDRLFYSVMAAAKIMSQEPNVKNQTLESQYQILMQLGGESPMALAANRLLSSYRALFSLLVNAQVDAHEFLENEEPEPLTADEPPTLEEAEPLVAEFRAAAHELAELLRVERDRANTQQTLSRSQYETIKPMFQEMLVKTSELDRLGLEMQLGLYEGSDLVKKFDRSLSGTLYVVPALNAEALKKDRGTENMAQPWLGLSTILYSSGDLLKGYPQNKVAAVRKSWKALTQAYVDGASTEQTQSDFAAALRSIGEQTDAERRELVADDQQDEHILSYTAYPPAGSPRIEAEVRYNALDPFRIAWIICLGATFCYSLSFGVIRKVMFWMGTALLLTAIVWSSYAFYMRILISGWAPVTNMYETVVFVPWVVAVMGAAFLMLPIFDRGRLEAWRASAVPGTPEATPLTPRHLETQSASTWNMLGIFATIVRLPLMAFVVWMLAFALYSDGNRPIISDLNPLAAFSLSSNLGKDAAIWLVKVLTLVITVYFVPRLLLSGVFAVYYVLRDWFVNNSIVTNLPAVLERSYFGLAASGAATFFFCVASFAPVLDENFSPLQPVLRSNMWLTVHVLTIVASYGAGMLSWALGVIALFFYMFGTYRAPVTPVGAPEGFRPAHDAHAELGYRPPEQCAVLAGYCYRSIQVAVMLLATGTILGGLWADVSWGRFWGWDPKEVWALISLLVYLAILHGRFAGWFNNFGLVVGTILGFTMIVFSWYGVNFLLPMFSGGQAVGLHSYGFGEGGQGYVLGFVAMNLLYLGVAAVRFQVTNVIKPGSPKTEDVSRLIDDEEIVSAESAEPTKPHEGMKNREEEQEHRPV
;
A
#
# COMPACT_ATOMS: atom_id res chain seq x y z
N MET A 1 9.88 -25.42 39.99
CA MET A 1 11.10 -24.93 39.29
C MET A 1 11.87 -26.02 38.50
N LYS A 2 11.88 -27.30 38.88
CA LYS A 2 12.59 -28.35 38.11
C LYS A 2 11.87 -28.88 36.85
N SER A 3 10.54 -28.70 36.73
CA SER A 3 9.73 -29.17 35.59
C SER A 3 9.60 -28.18 34.42
N ILE A 4 10.01 -26.91 34.58
CA ILE A 4 9.78 -25.83 33.59
C ILE A 4 11.05 -25.56 32.74
N ARG A 5 12.22 -26.03 33.18
CA ARG A 5 13.48 -25.94 32.43
C ARG A 5 13.41 -26.53 31.02
N PRO A 6 12.85 -27.73 30.77
CA PRO A 6 12.81 -28.27 29.40
C PRO A 6 11.94 -27.44 28.46
N LEU A 7 10.90 -26.78 28.97
CA LEU A 7 10.02 -25.91 28.17
C LEU A 7 10.73 -24.60 27.77
N PHE A 8 11.47 -23.99 28.70
CA PHE A 8 12.30 -22.82 28.39
C PHE A 8 13.43 -23.17 27.42
N SER A 9 14.08 -24.32 27.60
CA SER A 9 15.09 -24.82 26.67
C SER A 9 14.50 -25.07 25.27
N ALA A 10 13.29 -25.63 25.18
CA ALA A 10 12.61 -25.89 23.91
C ALA A 10 12.20 -24.60 23.19
N VAL A 11 11.68 -23.59 23.90
CA VAL A 11 11.32 -22.29 23.31
C VAL A 11 12.57 -21.50 22.91
N SER A 12 13.65 -21.58 23.70
CA SER A 12 14.94 -20.97 23.36
C SER A 12 15.57 -21.66 22.13
N LEU A 13 15.52 -23.00 22.06
CA LEU A 13 15.97 -23.75 20.90
C LEU A 13 15.11 -23.48 19.67
N ALA A 14 13.79 -23.29 19.82
CA ALA A 14 12.91 -22.95 18.70
C ALA A 14 13.20 -21.54 18.16
N LEU A 15 13.49 -20.58 19.03
CA LEU A 15 13.90 -19.22 18.64
C LEU A 15 15.30 -19.19 17.99
N VAL A 16 16.22 -20.05 18.44
CA VAL A 16 17.56 -20.20 17.82
C VAL A 16 17.49 -21.02 16.52
N ALA A 17 16.63 -22.03 16.44
CA ALA A 17 16.41 -22.82 15.21
C ALA A 17 15.71 -21.99 14.12
N ALA A 18 14.85 -21.05 14.50
CA ALA A 18 14.28 -20.06 13.56
C ALA A 18 15.33 -19.11 12.98
N TRP A 19 16.52 -18.98 13.60
CA TRP A 19 17.64 -18.17 13.11
C TRP A 19 18.64 -18.96 12.25
N ILE A 20 18.53 -20.29 12.18
CA ILE A 20 19.42 -21.14 11.40
C ILE A 20 18.67 -21.54 10.13
N VAL A 21 18.73 -20.68 9.11
CA VAL A 21 18.41 -21.09 7.74
C VAL A 21 19.49 -22.09 7.31
N PRO A 22 19.13 -23.33 6.93
CA PRO A 22 20.12 -24.24 6.38
C PRO A 22 20.61 -23.66 5.05
N ALA A 23 21.91 -23.36 4.98
CA ALA A 23 22.59 -23.08 3.72
C ALA A 23 22.44 -24.31 2.81
N GLY A 24 21.47 -24.24 1.90
CA GLY A 24 21.24 -25.27 0.89
C GLY A 24 22.36 -25.26 -0.15
N ALA A 25 22.62 -26.45 -0.70
CA ALA A 25 23.58 -26.79 -1.75
C ALA A 25 23.88 -25.65 -2.75
N GLY A 26 25.18 -25.47 -3.03
CA GLY A 26 25.76 -24.29 -3.69
C GLY A 26 24.99 -23.76 -4.90
N GLU A 27 24.61 -22.50 -4.81
CA GLU A 27 24.07 -21.73 -5.94
C GLU A 27 25.14 -21.61 -7.03
N LYS A 28 24.84 -22.10 -8.24
CA LYS A 28 25.67 -21.86 -9.44
C LYS A 28 25.55 -20.43 -9.98
N PHE A 29 24.55 -19.68 -9.51
CA PHE A 29 24.25 -18.30 -9.92
C PHE A 29 24.39 -17.35 -8.72
N ASP A 30 25.57 -16.72 -8.57
CA ASP A 30 25.70 -15.59 -7.66
C ASP A 30 24.97 -14.40 -8.27
N SER A 31 23.96 -13.90 -7.57
CA SER A 31 23.05 -12.86 -8.05
C SER A 31 23.30 -11.52 -7.37
N ALA A 32 24.32 -11.38 -6.52
CA ALA A 32 24.49 -10.20 -5.67
C ALA A 32 24.51 -8.88 -6.46
N VAL A 33 25.27 -8.83 -7.57
CA VAL A 33 25.37 -7.65 -8.43
C VAL A 33 24.14 -7.52 -9.32
N TRP A 34 23.66 -8.63 -9.88
CA TRP A 34 22.46 -8.67 -10.72
C TRP A 34 21.22 -8.13 -10.00
N LYS A 35 21.05 -8.49 -8.72
CA LYS A 35 19.95 -8.05 -7.86
C LYS A 35 19.89 -6.54 -7.67
N GLN A 36 21.03 -5.85 -7.74
CA GLN A 36 21.13 -4.41 -7.52
C GLN A 36 21.00 -3.59 -8.81
N LEU A 37 20.85 -4.23 -9.98
CA LEU A 37 20.71 -3.52 -11.24
C LEU A 37 19.44 -2.64 -11.21
N PRO A 38 19.52 -1.33 -11.47
CA PRO A 38 18.36 -0.47 -11.45
C PRO A 38 17.50 -0.67 -12.71
N VAL A 39 16.21 -0.84 -12.50
CA VAL A 39 15.19 -1.07 -13.53
C VAL A 39 14.03 -0.11 -13.29
N TYR A 40 13.51 0.49 -14.35
CA TYR A 40 12.27 1.27 -14.26
C TYR A 40 11.08 0.34 -14.52
N HIS A 41 10.21 0.20 -13.53
CA HIS A 41 9.01 -0.64 -13.64
C HIS A 41 7.88 -0.04 -12.84
N ASN A 42 6.69 0.02 -13.44
CA ASN A 42 5.50 0.65 -12.88
C ASN A 42 5.80 2.04 -12.34
N GLY A 43 6.28 2.93 -13.20
CA GLY A 43 6.44 4.33 -12.85
C GLY A 43 7.49 4.60 -11.78
N ARG A 44 8.43 3.70 -11.46
CA ARG A 44 9.45 3.85 -10.41
C ARG A 44 10.73 3.09 -10.75
N VAL A 45 11.89 3.64 -10.39
CA VAL A 45 13.16 2.91 -10.42
C VAL A 45 13.28 2.00 -9.18
N LYS A 46 13.59 0.72 -9.40
CA LYS A 46 13.72 -0.33 -8.39
C LYS A 46 14.83 -1.32 -8.77
N PRO A 47 15.37 -2.11 -7.82
CA PRO A 47 16.29 -3.20 -8.17
C PRO A 47 15.61 -4.22 -9.07
N LEU A 48 16.41 -4.84 -9.96
CA LEU A 48 16.00 -5.94 -10.81
C LEU A 48 15.47 -7.11 -9.98
N ASP A 49 15.99 -7.33 -8.77
CA ASP A 49 15.46 -8.35 -7.88
C ASP A 49 13.98 -8.12 -7.55
N THR A 50 13.58 -6.88 -7.22
CA THR A 50 12.17 -6.56 -7.00
C THR A 50 11.35 -6.75 -8.26
N PHE A 51 11.85 -6.29 -9.42
CA PHE A 51 11.17 -6.52 -10.70
C PHE A 51 10.96 -8.01 -10.96
N ALA A 52 12.01 -8.81 -10.80
CA ALA A 52 11.97 -10.25 -10.99
C ALA A 52 11.00 -10.93 -10.01
N ASN A 53 11.04 -10.56 -8.73
CA ASN A 53 10.12 -11.08 -7.72
C ASN A 53 8.66 -10.77 -8.09
N LEU A 54 8.36 -9.54 -8.54
CA LEU A 54 7.02 -9.13 -8.96
C LEU A 54 6.53 -9.93 -10.18
N VAL A 55 7.33 -9.94 -11.25
CA VAL A 55 6.96 -10.56 -12.52
C VAL A 55 6.85 -12.07 -12.39
N VAL A 56 7.81 -12.71 -11.71
CA VAL A 56 7.78 -14.15 -11.48
C VAL A 56 6.65 -14.53 -10.52
N LYS A 57 6.38 -13.76 -9.47
CA LYS A 57 5.22 -13.98 -8.58
C LYS A 57 3.93 -13.87 -9.36
N GLU A 58 3.79 -12.91 -10.27
CA GLU A 58 2.58 -12.77 -11.08
C GLU A 58 2.38 -13.98 -12.00
N ILE A 59 3.42 -14.38 -12.75
CA ILE A 59 3.35 -15.51 -13.70
C ILE A 59 3.13 -16.87 -12.99
N THR A 60 3.80 -17.09 -11.85
CA THR A 60 3.84 -18.39 -11.17
C THR A 60 2.93 -18.49 -9.94
N SER A 61 2.29 -17.39 -9.53
CA SER A 61 1.55 -17.21 -8.26
C SER A 61 2.24 -17.84 -7.05
N HIS A 62 3.58 -17.79 -7.03
CA HIS A 62 4.40 -18.41 -6.01
C HIS A 62 4.99 -17.36 -5.06
N ASP A 63 4.55 -17.37 -3.80
CA ASP A 63 5.00 -16.44 -2.74
C ASP A 63 6.36 -16.79 -2.09
N LYS A 64 7.12 -17.74 -2.65
CA LYS A 64 8.41 -18.18 -2.05
C LYS A 64 9.60 -17.58 -2.80
N THR A 65 10.71 -17.44 -2.07
CA THR A 65 12.00 -16.96 -2.57
C THR A 65 12.57 -17.75 -3.76
N SER A 66 12.01 -18.91 -4.09
CA SER A 66 12.43 -19.73 -5.24
C SER A 66 11.23 -20.43 -5.86
N VAL A 67 11.18 -20.48 -7.20
CA VAL A 67 10.19 -21.26 -7.95
C VAL A 67 10.72 -22.67 -8.17
N LYS A 68 9.87 -23.67 -7.96
CA LYS A 68 10.19 -25.07 -8.24
C LYS A 68 9.56 -25.46 -9.56
N VAL A 69 10.36 -26.02 -10.46
CA VAL A 69 9.92 -26.47 -11.78
C VAL A 69 10.41 -27.89 -12.00
N ASN A 70 9.59 -28.73 -12.62
CA ASN A 70 9.91 -30.09 -13.03
C ASN A 70 9.13 -30.47 -14.29
N LEU A 71 9.53 -31.58 -14.91
CA LEU A 71 8.83 -32.16 -16.06
C LEU A 71 8.19 -33.50 -15.73
N VAL A 72 8.80 -34.27 -14.80
CA VAL A 72 8.33 -35.61 -14.42
C VAL A 72 6.95 -35.62 -13.77
N ASP A 73 6.51 -34.51 -13.18
CA ASP A 73 5.15 -34.44 -12.62
C ASP A 73 4.09 -34.28 -13.71
N TYR A 74 4.46 -33.77 -14.89
CA TYR A 74 3.54 -33.36 -15.96
C TYR A 74 3.50 -34.33 -17.13
N TYR A 75 4.64 -34.94 -17.46
CA TYR A 75 4.80 -35.76 -18.66
C TYR A 75 5.32 -37.15 -18.31
N ALA A 76 4.84 -38.16 -19.02
CA ALA A 76 5.30 -39.53 -18.83
C ALA A 76 6.73 -39.73 -19.39
N PRO A 77 7.51 -40.71 -18.90
CA PRO A 77 8.89 -40.92 -19.35
C PRO A 77 9.04 -41.16 -20.86
N ASP A 78 8.05 -41.80 -21.49
CA ASP A 78 7.98 -42.04 -22.93
C ASP A 78 7.66 -40.75 -23.72
N GLU A 79 6.92 -39.82 -23.13
CA GLU A 79 6.69 -38.49 -23.73
C GLU A 79 7.94 -37.62 -23.67
N LEU A 80 8.64 -37.61 -22.53
CA LEU A 80 9.91 -36.89 -22.37
C LEU A 80 11.01 -37.40 -23.29
N ALA A 81 10.92 -38.64 -23.76
CA ALA A 81 11.85 -39.20 -24.75
C ALA A 81 11.64 -38.66 -26.17
N LYS A 82 10.53 -37.96 -26.45
CA LYS A 82 10.26 -37.39 -27.78
C LYS A 82 11.26 -36.24 -28.07
N PRO A 83 11.72 -36.08 -29.34
CA PRO A 83 12.69 -35.05 -29.71
C PRO A 83 12.27 -33.62 -29.33
N GLU A 84 10.97 -33.36 -29.32
CA GLU A 84 10.37 -32.06 -28.99
C GLU A 84 10.67 -31.58 -27.56
N TYR A 85 11.00 -32.48 -26.62
CA TYR A 85 11.34 -32.13 -25.23
C TYR A 85 12.85 -31.96 -24.99
N SER A 86 13.69 -32.16 -26.02
CA SER A 86 15.16 -32.06 -25.89
C SER A 86 15.62 -30.69 -25.38
N ASP A 87 14.98 -29.62 -25.84
CA ASP A 87 15.25 -28.26 -25.38
C ASP A 87 14.91 -28.05 -23.91
N ALA A 88 13.75 -28.53 -23.46
CA ALA A 88 13.32 -28.47 -22.07
C ALA A 88 14.24 -29.29 -21.15
N LEU A 89 14.65 -30.48 -21.59
CA LEU A 89 15.58 -31.36 -20.87
C LEU A 89 17.00 -30.78 -20.78
N SER A 90 17.38 -29.86 -21.65
CA SER A 90 18.66 -29.15 -21.53
C SER A 90 18.70 -28.19 -20.33
N ILE A 91 17.54 -27.65 -19.92
CA ILE A 91 17.40 -26.79 -18.72
C ILE A 91 17.20 -27.64 -17.46
N LEU A 92 16.44 -28.73 -17.59
CA LEU A 92 16.10 -29.67 -16.52
C LEU A 92 16.61 -31.08 -16.89
N PRO A 93 17.92 -31.37 -16.66
CA PRO A 93 18.46 -32.71 -16.85
C PRO A 93 17.62 -33.73 -16.08
N ASP A 94 17.31 -34.86 -16.73
CA ASP A 94 16.48 -35.95 -16.18
C ASP A 94 15.03 -35.57 -15.83
N GLY A 95 14.60 -34.33 -16.11
CA GLY A 95 13.25 -33.81 -15.83
C GLY A 95 12.94 -33.58 -14.35
N GLU A 96 13.91 -33.74 -13.46
CA GLU A 96 13.76 -33.63 -12.01
C GLU A 96 13.52 -32.19 -11.52
N VAL A 97 13.13 -32.05 -10.25
CA VAL A 97 12.83 -30.75 -9.63
C VAL A 97 14.08 -29.88 -9.50
N ARG A 98 14.08 -28.73 -10.18
CA ARG A 98 15.05 -27.65 -9.98
C ARG A 98 14.40 -26.45 -9.31
N LYS A 99 15.15 -25.77 -8.44
CA LYS A 99 14.76 -24.49 -7.87
C LYS A 99 15.47 -23.37 -8.61
N PHE A 100 14.74 -22.32 -8.93
CA PHE A 100 15.30 -21.11 -9.51
C PHE A 100 15.01 -19.91 -8.61
N GLN A 101 15.99 -19.02 -8.48
CA GLN A 101 15.75 -17.68 -7.93
C GLN A 101 14.98 -16.85 -8.97
N PRO A 102 14.09 -15.92 -8.58
CA PRO A 102 13.34 -15.10 -9.55
C PRO A 102 14.24 -14.34 -10.53
N SER A 103 15.35 -13.78 -10.06
CA SER A 103 16.31 -13.07 -10.91
C SER A 103 17.11 -13.99 -11.85
N GLU A 104 17.30 -15.26 -11.48
CA GLU A 104 17.84 -16.31 -12.36
C GLU A 104 16.83 -16.70 -13.44
N LEU A 105 15.53 -16.82 -13.11
CA LEU A 105 14.47 -17.11 -14.08
C LEU A 105 14.38 -16.03 -15.14
N ILE A 106 14.37 -14.75 -14.74
CA ILE A 106 14.36 -13.64 -15.72
C ILE A 106 15.56 -13.73 -16.66
N LEU A 107 16.77 -14.02 -16.15
CA LEU A 107 17.94 -14.20 -17.01
C LEU A 107 17.78 -15.40 -17.95
N SER A 108 17.28 -16.54 -17.45
CA SER A 108 17.07 -17.75 -18.24
C SER A 108 16.03 -17.54 -19.35
N TRP A 109 14.90 -16.91 -19.04
CA TRP A 109 13.86 -16.54 -20.00
C TRP A 109 14.36 -15.58 -21.08
N LEU A 110 15.24 -14.63 -20.73
CA LEU A 110 15.84 -13.70 -21.69
C LEU A 110 16.94 -14.34 -22.54
N ALA A 111 17.70 -15.29 -21.98
CA ALA A 111 18.81 -15.93 -22.67
C ALA A 111 18.36 -17.01 -23.66
N GLU A 112 17.39 -17.84 -23.28
CA GLU A 112 16.95 -19.01 -24.06
C GLU A 112 15.41 -19.20 -24.02
N PRO A 113 14.61 -18.21 -24.48
CA PRO A 113 13.15 -18.27 -24.37
C PRO A 113 12.53 -19.48 -25.06
N GLN A 114 13.10 -19.91 -26.20
CA GLN A 114 12.56 -21.05 -26.97
C GLN A 114 12.58 -22.36 -26.18
N LYS A 115 13.56 -22.53 -25.28
CA LYS A 115 13.70 -23.75 -24.48
C LYS A 115 12.67 -23.86 -23.36
N TRP A 116 12.02 -22.76 -23.01
CA TRP A 116 11.00 -22.69 -21.96
C TRP A 116 9.59 -22.97 -22.48
N GLU A 117 9.38 -23.07 -23.79
CA GLU A 117 8.04 -23.23 -24.40
C GLU A 117 7.27 -24.44 -23.85
N ARG A 118 7.96 -25.55 -23.55
CA ARG A 118 7.37 -26.81 -23.07
C ARG A 118 7.59 -27.08 -21.59
N ILE A 119 8.05 -26.07 -20.84
CA ILE A 119 8.24 -26.18 -19.39
C ILE A 119 7.00 -25.62 -18.69
N PRO A 120 6.30 -26.39 -17.84
CA PRO A 120 5.14 -25.88 -17.11
C PRO A 120 5.53 -24.96 -15.96
N PHE A 121 5.19 -23.68 -16.05
CA PHE A 121 5.39 -22.70 -14.96
C PHE A 121 4.29 -21.63 -14.85
N ILE A 122 3.38 -21.49 -15.82
CA ILE A 122 2.25 -20.56 -15.77
C ILE A 122 1.13 -21.22 -14.96
N VAL A 123 0.51 -20.51 -14.03
CA VAL A 123 -0.48 -21.12 -13.11
C VAL A 123 -1.77 -21.52 -13.81
N ALA A 124 -2.19 -22.75 -13.57
CA ALA A 124 -3.48 -23.31 -13.94
C ALA A 124 -3.84 -24.43 -12.95
N GLU A 125 -4.11 -24.09 -11.69
CA GLU A 125 -4.42 -25.06 -10.62
C GLU A 125 -5.92 -25.41 -10.55
N HIS A 126 -6.77 -24.49 -11.00
CA HIS A 126 -8.21 -24.66 -10.96
C HIS A 126 -8.73 -25.57 -12.07
N GLU A 127 -9.74 -26.37 -11.72
CA GLU A 127 -10.32 -27.38 -12.59
C GLU A 127 -11.02 -26.76 -13.81
N ASP A 128 -11.78 -25.68 -13.61
CA ASP A 128 -12.40 -24.93 -14.70
C ASP A 128 -11.37 -24.37 -15.67
N VAL A 129 -10.25 -23.84 -15.16
CA VAL A 129 -9.15 -23.33 -15.99
C VAL A 129 -8.52 -24.42 -16.84
N ARG A 130 -8.22 -25.58 -16.25
CA ARG A 130 -7.64 -26.72 -17.00
C ARG A 130 -8.61 -27.30 -18.01
N ASN A 131 -9.89 -27.38 -17.68
CA ASN A 131 -10.93 -27.83 -18.61
C ASN A 131 -11.05 -26.89 -19.81
N SER A 132 -11.00 -25.57 -19.61
CA SER A 132 -10.98 -24.58 -20.70
C SER A 132 -9.74 -24.71 -21.59
N LEU A 133 -8.63 -25.25 -21.07
CA LEU A 133 -7.42 -25.54 -21.85
C LEU A 133 -7.44 -26.94 -22.50
N GLY A 134 -8.35 -27.83 -22.08
CA GLY A 134 -8.37 -29.24 -22.50
C GLY A 134 -7.27 -30.09 -21.86
N LEU A 135 -6.78 -29.71 -20.68
CA LEU A 135 -5.64 -30.34 -20.01
C LEU A 135 -6.05 -31.23 -18.83
N PRO A 136 -5.29 -32.29 -18.52
CA PRO A 136 -5.58 -33.17 -17.39
C PRO A 136 -5.40 -32.44 -16.05
N ILE A 137 -6.19 -32.84 -15.05
CA ILE A 137 -6.14 -32.31 -13.68
C ILE A 137 -5.02 -32.97 -12.86
N GLU A 138 -4.80 -34.26 -13.10
CA GLU A 138 -3.79 -35.08 -12.42
C GLU A 138 -2.69 -35.50 -13.39
N GLY A 139 -1.46 -35.56 -12.88
CA GLY A 139 -0.29 -36.03 -13.62
C GLY A 139 -0.17 -37.55 -13.67
N PRO A 140 0.88 -38.07 -14.32
CA PRO A 140 1.08 -39.52 -14.50
C PRO A 140 1.14 -40.33 -13.20
N THR A 141 1.53 -39.69 -12.09
CA THR A 141 1.64 -40.31 -10.76
C THR A 141 0.51 -39.91 -9.79
N GLY A 142 -0.57 -39.30 -10.29
CA GLY A 142 -1.78 -38.98 -9.52
C GLY A 142 -1.72 -37.69 -8.68
N GLN A 143 -0.64 -36.91 -8.78
CA GLN A 143 -0.56 -35.57 -8.18
C GLN A 143 -1.41 -34.59 -8.98
N ARG A 144 -2.01 -33.64 -8.26
CA ARG A 144 -2.71 -32.52 -8.88
C ARG A 144 -1.71 -31.57 -9.54
N LEU A 145 -1.94 -31.28 -10.81
CA LEU A 145 -1.09 -30.40 -11.61
C LEU A 145 -1.43 -28.94 -11.36
N ARG A 146 -0.39 -28.10 -11.30
CA ARG A 146 -0.50 -26.68 -10.93
C ARG A 146 -0.18 -25.71 -12.04
N PHE A 147 0.63 -26.15 -13.00
CA PHE A 147 1.18 -25.29 -14.03
C PHE A 147 0.81 -25.77 -15.43
N VAL A 148 0.91 -24.86 -16.38
CA VAL A 148 0.78 -25.09 -17.82
C VAL A 148 1.99 -24.46 -18.49
N SER A 149 2.40 -25.02 -19.61
CA SER A 149 3.49 -24.50 -20.44
C SER A 149 2.98 -23.45 -21.45
N PRO A 150 3.83 -22.49 -21.88
CA PRO A 150 3.47 -21.54 -22.95
C PRO A 150 2.97 -22.22 -24.25
N TYR A 151 3.53 -23.38 -24.58
CA TYR A 151 3.15 -24.18 -25.73
C TYR A 151 1.71 -24.69 -25.62
N GLU A 152 1.33 -25.25 -24.48
CA GLU A 152 -0.03 -25.76 -24.23
C GLU A 152 -1.09 -24.66 -24.30
N ILE A 153 -0.77 -23.42 -23.90
CA ILE A 153 -1.71 -22.28 -23.99
C ILE A 153 -1.95 -21.90 -25.46
N THR A 154 -0.88 -21.72 -26.23
CA THR A 154 -0.95 -21.25 -27.63
C THR A 154 -1.62 -22.26 -28.57
N HIS A 155 -1.41 -23.55 -28.30
CA HIS A 155 -1.92 -24.65 -29.14
C HIS A 155 -3.27 -25.21 -28.62
N SER A 156 -3.86 -24.62 -27.58
CA SER A 156 -5.14 -25.06 -27.05
C SER A 156 -6.30 -24.63 -27.95
N VAL A 157 -6.81 -25.57 -28.76
CA VAL A 157 -8.08 -25.41 -29.50
C VAL A 157 -9.26 -25.12 -28.53
N PRO A 158 -9.40 -25.82 -27.39
CA PRO A 158 -10.45 -25.50 -26.42
C PRO A 158 -10.42 -24.07 -25.90
N LEU A 159 -9.22 -23.51 -25.65
CA LEU A 159 -9.08 -22.13 -25.19
C LEU A 159 -9.57 -21.14 -26.25
N ARG A 160 -9.23 -21.35 -27.52
CA ARG A 160 -9.68 -20.48 -28.61
C ARG A 160 -11.20 -20.53 -28.78
N LYS A 161 -11.81 -21.72 -28.69
CA LYS A 161 -13.28 -21.86 -28.70
C LYS A 161 -13.92 -21.13 -27.52
N PHE A 162 -13.34 -21.26 -26.33
CA PHE A 162 -13.78 -20.52 -25.15
C PHE A 162 -13.72 -19.00 -25.38
N LEU A 163 -12.63 -18.47 -25.94
CA LEU A 163 -12.49 -17.04 -26.22
C LEU A 163 -13.48 -16.55 -27.28
N LEU A 164 -13.78 -17.38 -28.29
CA LEU A 164 -14.79 -17.09 -29.29
C LEU A 164 -16.19 -16.95 -28.68
N GLU A 165 -16.56 -17.83 -27.76
CA GLU A 165 -17.85 -17.78 -27.06
C GLU A 165 -17.99 -16.53 -26.19
N VAL A 166 -16.90 -16.15 -25.50
CA VAL A 166 -16.81 -14.92 -24.70
C VAL A 166 -16.97 -13.69 -25.61
N ASP A 167 -16.26 -13.64 -26.73
CA ASP A 167 -16.33 -12.51 -27.68
C ASP A 167 -17.72 -12.39 -28.34
N ALA A 168 -18.34 -13.52 -28.72
CA ALA A 168 -19.68 -13.55 -29.28
C ALA A 168 -20.72 -12.95 -28.31
N ARG A 169 -20.65 -13.33 -27.03
CA ARG A 169 -21.52 -12.75 -25.99
C ARG A 169 -21.23 -11.26 -25.76
N ARG A 170 -19.97 -10.85 -25.77
CA ARG A 170 -19.58 -9.44 -25.66
C ARG A 170 -20.16 -8.60 -26.79
N LYS A 171 -20.06 -9.07 -28.04
CA LYS A 171 -20.66 -8.42 -29.21
C LYS A 171 -22.18 -8.36 -29.12
N ALA A 172 -22.83 -9.43 -28.67
CA ALA A 172 -24.28 -9.46 -28.46
C ALA A 172 -24.76 -8.45 -27.40
N ALA A 173 -24.03 -8.34 -26.28
CA ALA A 173 -24.30 -7.34 -25.24
C ALA A 173 -24.12 -5.90 -25.77
N MET A 174 -23.04 -5.62 -26.51
CA MET A 174 -22.84 -4.31 -27.15
C MET A 174 -23.98 -3.95 -28.12
N THR A 175 -24.50 -4.91 -28.86
CA THR A 175 -25.56 -4.68 -29.86
C THR A 175 -26.93 -4.46 -29.21
N SER A 176 -27.19 -5.14 -28.10
CA SER A 176 -28.42 -4.99 -27.32
C SER A 176 -28.40 -3.81 -26.33
N GLY A 177 -27.24 -3.18 -26.12
CA GLY A 177 -27.05 -2.13 -25.12
C GLY A 177 -26.98 -2.66 -23.68
N GLU A 178 -26.88 -3.98 -23.51
CA GLU A 178 -26.68 -4.62 -22.21
C GLU A 178 -25.21 -4.53 -21.79
N LYS A 179 -24.96 -4.58 -20.47
CA LYS A 179 -23.59 -4.65 -19.95
C LYS A 179 -23.06 -6.07 -20.11
N PHE A 180 -21.88 -6.19 -20.69
CA PHE A 180 -21.16 -7.46 -20.74
C PHE A 180 -20.53 -7.75 -19.37
N GLU A 181 -20.86 -8.89 -18.79
CA GLU A 181 -20.26 -9.40 -17.55
C GLU A 181 -19.73 -10.82 -17.81
N MET A 182 -18.49 -11.07 -17.39
CA MET A 182 -17.89 -12.39 -17.44
C MET A 182 -18.38 -13.24 -16.26
N THR A 183 -18.47 -14.55 -16.46
CA THR A 183 -18.68 -15.48 -15.34
C THR A 183 -17.41 -15.55 -14.47
N ALA A 184 -17.55 -15.91 -13.19
CA ALA A 184 -16.40 -16.05 -12.29
C ALA A 184 -15.35 -17.07 -12.78
N SER A 185 -15.76 -18.10 -13.52
CA SER A 185 -14.85 -19.04 -14.17
C SER A 185 -14.13 -18.41 -15.36
N GLU A 186 -14.81 -17.56 -16.14
CA GLU A 186 -14.20 -16.88 -17.28
C GLU A 186 -13.15 -15.87 -16.85
N GLU A 187 -13.48 -15.06 -15.83
CA GLU A 187 -12.54 -14.11 -15.23
C GLU A 187 -11.31 -14.82 -14.68
N ARG A 188 -11.48 -16.04 -14.14
CA ARG A 188 -10.36 -16.86 -13.68
C ARG A 188 -9.48 -17.35 -14.83
N VAL A 189 -10.05 -17.88 -15.92
CA VAL A 189 -9.28 -18.25 -17.12
C VAL A 189 -8.51 -17.04 -17.66
N TRP A 190 -9.18 -15.89 -17.69
CA TRP A 190 -8.58 -14.64 -18.15
C TRP A 190 -7.37 -14.24 -17.30
N ASN A 191 -7.54 -14.20 -15.98
CA ASN A 191 -6.50 -13.73 -15.05
C ASN A 191 -5.39 -14.77 -14.81
N GLU A 192 -5.70 -16.06 -14.71
CA GLU A 192 -4.72 -17.11 -14.44
C GLU A 192 -3.94 -17.55 -15.69
N VAL A 193 -4.54 -17.48 -16.88
CA VAL A 193 -3.88 -17.97 -18.11
C VAL A 193 -3.46 -16.81 -18.98
N LEU A 194 -4.42 -16.01 -19.46
CA LEU A 194 -4.16 -15.06 -20.54
C LEU A 194 -3.26 -13.90 -20.10
N THR A 195 -3.57 -13.27 -18.97
CA THR A 195 -2.79 -12.15 -18.45
C THR A 195 -1.35 -12.58 -18.12
N LYS A 196 -1.17 -13.75 -17.50
CA LYS A 196 0.16 -14.28 -17.12
C LYS A 196 0.97 -14.72 -18.32
N TYR A 197 0.32 -15.34 -19.30
CA TYR A 197 0.94 -15.70 -20.58
C TYR A 197 1.37 -14.46 -21.35
N ALA A 198 0.50 -13.44 -21.43
CA ALA A 198 0.85 -12.17 -22.05
C ALA A 198 2.03 -11.48 -21.34
N LEU A 199 2.07 -11.52 -20.00
CA LEU A 199 3.18 -10.99 -19.21
C LEU A 199 4.49 -11.74 -19.49
N TYR A 200 4.44 -13.08 -19.57
CA TYR A 200 5.60 -13.88 -19.97
C TYR A 200 6.11 -13.49 -21.37
N ARG A 201 5.21 -13.29 -22.34
CA ARG A 201 5.57 -12.87 -23.70
C ARG A 201 6.18 -11.48 -23.77
N ASP A 202 5.75 -10.56 -22.92
CA ASP A 202 6.36 -9.22 -22.80
C ASP A 202 7.80 -9.31 -22.24
N VAL A 203 8.05 -10.24 -21.30
CA VAL A 203 9.42 -10.50 -20.78
C VAL A 203 10.32 -11.14 -21.85
N THR A 204 9.80 -12.13 -22.59
CA THR A 204 10.58 -12.89 -23.59
C THR A 204 10.54 -12.27 -24.98
N PHE A 205 10.19 -10.99 -25.10
CA PHE A 205 10.08 -10.33 -26.39
C PHE A 205 11.44 -10.30 -27.12
N ASP A 206 11.49 -10.86 -28.32
CA ASP A 206 12.67 -10.86 -29.18
C ASP A 206 12.37 -10.09 -30.49
N PRO A 207 12.96 -8.89 -30.68
CA PRO A 207 12.70 -8.06 -31.86
C PRO A 207 13.29 -8.64 -33.15
N ARG A 208 14.05 -9.73 -33.11
CA ARG A 208 14.60 -10.39 -34.30
C ARG A 208 13.60 -11.32 -34.97
N LEU A 209 12.51 -11.68 -34.30
CA LEU A 209 11.43 -12.49 -34.86
C LEU A 209 10.55 -11.65 -35.78
N ASP A 210 9.91 -12.30 -36.75
CA ASP A 210 8.98 -11.66 -37.68
C ASP A 210 7.83 -10.96 -36.96
N ILE A 211 7.25 -9.96 -37.59
CA ILE A 211 6.16 -9.17 -37.02
C ILE A 211 4.86 -9.92 -37.22
N ASN A 212 4.27 -10.37 -36.11
CA ASN A 212 2.93 -10.94 -36.11
C ASN A 212 2.00 -10.04 -35.28
N LEU A 213 0.76 -9.88 -35.72
CA LEU A 213 -0.25 -9.07 -35.05
C LEU A 213 -1.52 -9.90 -34.85
N ASN A 214 -1.84 -10.15 -33.57
CA ASN A 214 -3.04 -10.86 -33.18
C ASN A 214 -3.60 -10.23 -31.90
N GLU A 215 -4.83 -9.73 -31.97
CA GLU A 215 -5.46 -9.06 -30.84
C GLU A 215 -5.97 -10.03 -29.75
N ALA A 216 -6.15 -11.31 -30.08
CA ALA A 216 -6.74 -12.30 -29.18
C ALA A 216 -5.71 -12.91 -28.21
N LEU A 217 -4.53 -13.29 -28.71
CA LEU A 217 -3.45 -13.89 -27.93
C LEU A 217 -2.09 -13.38 -28.40
N PRO A 218 -1.18 -13.01 -27.48
CA PRO A 218 0.16 -12.58 -27.86
C PRO A 218 0.98 -13.77 -28.37
N MET A 219 1.56 -13.61 -29.55
CA MET A 219 2.38 -14.62 -30.21
C MET A 219 3.87 -14.24 -30.17
N PRO A 220 4.80 -15.19 -30.37
CA PRO A 220 6.20 -14.86 -30.63
C PRO A 220 6.31 -13.83 -31.76
N GLY A 221 7.06 -12.75 -31.55
CA GLY A 221 7.17 -11.64 -32.52
C GLY A 221 6.00 -10.64 -32.49
N GLY A 222 5.06 -10.78 -31.55
CA GLY A 222 3.92 -9.88 -31.35
C GLY A 222 4.31 -8.42 -31.11
N ARG A 223 3.88 -7.49 -31.97
CA ARG A 223 4.19 -6.05 -31.86
C ARG A 223 2.95 -5.17 -31.78
N ASP A 224 2.04 -5.51 -30.87
CA ASP A 224 0.77 -4.79 -30.71
C ASP A 224 0.97 -3.30 -30.42
N ARG A 225 2.03 -2.92 -29.69
CA ARG A 225 2.36 -1.52 -29.42
C ARG A 225 2.63 -0.73 -30.70
N LEU A 226 3.37 -1.32 -31.65
CA LEU A 226 3.59 -0.73 -32.97
C LEU A 226 2.25 -0.56 -33.69
N PHE A 227 1.44 -1.61 -33.73
CA PHE A 227 0.13 -1.58 -34.37
C PHE A 227 -0.79 -0.50 -33.79
N TYR A 228 -0.93 -0.42 -32.47
CA TYR A 228 -1.76 0.63 -31.84
C TYR A 228 -1.24 2.03 -32.12
N SER A 229 0.08 2.23 -32.18
CA SER A 229 0.67 3.52 -32.51
C SER A 229 0.34 3.92 -33.94
N VAL A 230 0.40 2.97 -34.89
CA VAL A 230 0.00 3.20 -36.29
C VAL A 230 -1.51 3.44 -36.41
N MET A 231 -2.34 2.70 -35.67
CA MET A 231 -3.79 2.95 -35.65
C MET A 231 -4.15 4.30 -35.02
N ALA A 232 -3.44 4.73 -33.98
CA ALA A 232 -3.59 6.05 -33.39
C ALA A 232 -3.22 7.15 -34.38
N ALA A 233 -2.13 6.97 -35.14
CA ALA A 233 -1.76 7.88 -36.22
C ALA A 233 -2.83 7.91 -37.32
N ALA A 234 -3.37 6.75 -37.72
CA ALA A 234 -4.47 6.66 -38.68
C ALA A 234 -5.71 7.43 -38.21
N LYS A 235 -6.06 7.32 -36.92
CA LYS A 235 -7.15 8.08 -36.30
C LYS A 235 -6.90 9.59 -36.35
N ILE A 236 -5.68 10.05 -36.05
CA ILE A 236 -5.33 11.48 -36.17
C ILE A 236 -5.44 11.97 -37.62
N MET A 237 -5.00 11.16 -38.58
CA MET A 237 -5.05 11.49 -40.01
C MET A 237 -6.50 11.59 -40.53
N SER A 238 -7.41 10.77 -39.98
CA SER A 238 -8.80 10.61 -40.44
C SER A 238 -9.87 11.31 -39.61
N GLN A 239 -9.55 11.79 -38.39
CA GLN A 239 -10.52 12.47 -37.53
C GLN A 239 -10.95 13.84 -38.09
N GLU A 240 -12.24 14.16 -37.95
CA GLU A 240 -12.83 15.45 -38.33
C GLU A 240 -12.75 16.45 -37.17
N PRO A 241 -12.03 17.57 -37.32
CA PRO A 241 -12.06 18.64 -36.33
C PRO A 241 -13.07 19.73 -36.69
N ASN A 242 -13.52 20.43 -35.65
CA ASN A 242 -14.59 21.44 -35.61
C ASN A 242 -14.37 22.73 -36.43
N VAL A 243 -13.64 22.71 -37.54
CA VAL A 243 -13.52 23.83 -38.48
C VAL A 243 -13.76 23.33 -39.91
N LYS A 244 -15.02 23.34 -40.35
CA LYS A 244 -15.45 23.06 -41.74
C LYS A 244 -15.13 21.64 -42.30
N ASN A 245 -15.34 20.57 -41.54
CA ASN A 245 -15.40 19.17 -42.00
C ASN A 245 -14.22 18.72 -42.91
N GLN A 246 -12.98 18.94 -42.50
CA GLN A 246 -11.80 18.47 -43.26
C GLN A 246 -10.87 17.67 -42.35
N THR A 247 -10.51 16.46 -42.77
CA THR A 247 -9.54 15.61 -42.07
C THR A 247 -8.12 16.14 -42.26
N LEU A 248 -7.19 15.78 -41.37
CA LEU A 248 -5.78 16.18 -41.51
C LEU A 248 -5.17 15.70 -42.83
N GLU A 249 -5.53 14.48 -43.27
CA GLU A 249 -5.15 13.97 -44.58
C GLU A 249 -5.65 14.89 -45.72
N SER A 250 -6.91 15.34 -45.66
CA SER A 250 -7.44 16.27 -46.67
C SER A 250 -6.70 17.62 -46.66
N GLN A 251 -6.30 18.12 -45.48
CA GLN A 251 -5.54 19.36 -45.34
C GLN A 251 -4.14 19.24 -45.94
N TYR A 252 -3.45 18.11 -45.75
CA TYR A 252 -2.18 17.83 -46.42
C TYR A 252 -2.33 17.72 -47.94
N GLN A 253 -3.39 17.09 -48.43
CA GLN A 253 -3.65 17.02 -49.88
C GLN A 253 -3.91 18.41 -50.48
N ILE A 254 -4.67 19.26 -49.79
CA ILE A 254 -4.88 20.66 -50.19
C ILE A 254 -3.54 21.40 -50.20
N LEU A 255 -2.71 21.21 -49.18
CA LEU A 255 -1.39 21.81 -49.11
C LEU A 255 -0.48 21.39 -50.27
N MET A 256 -0.54 20.12 -50.67
CA MET A 256 0.17 19.62 -51.86
C MET A 256 -0.34 20.23 -53.17
N GLN A 257 -1.66 20.40 -53.31
CA GLN A 257 -2.27 21.01 -54.49
C GLN A 257 -1.97 22.51 -54.62
N LEU A 258 -1.92 23.23 -53.50
CA LEU A 258 -1.65 24.66 -53.46
C LEU A 258 -0.15 25.00 -53.48
N GLY A 259 0.67 24.13 -52.89
CA GLY A 259 2.08 24.40 -52.59
C GLY A 259 3.08 23.97 -53.66
N GLY A 260 2.71 23.18 -54.67
CA GLY A 260 3.63 22.72 -55.72
C GLY A 260 4.92 22.10 -55.15
N GLU A 261 6.09 22.58 -55.60
CA GLU A 261 7.42 22.15 -55.09
C GLU A 261 7.83 22.81 -53.76
N SER A 262 6.90 23.42 -53.01
CA SER A 262 7.24 24.01 -51.70
C SER A 262 7.75 22.95 -50.72
N PRO A 263 8.72 23.29 -49.83
CA PRO A 263 9.23 22.35 -48.83
C PRO A 263 8.14 21.71 -47.97
N MET A 264 7.09 22.47 -47.63
CA MET A 264 5.97 21.97 -46.82
C MET A 264 5.11 20.96 -47.58
N ALA A 265 4.86 21.18 -48.88
CA ALA A 265 4.14 20.23 -49.72
C ALA A 265 4.92 18.93 -49.91
N LEU A 266 6.25 19.01 -50.06
CA LEU A 266 7.13 17.85 -50.16
C LEU A 266 7.17 17.05 -48.84
N ALA A 267 7.28 17.73 -47.69
CA ALA A 267 7.26 17.09 -46.38
C ALA A 267 5.90 16.42 -46.09
N ALA A 268 4.79 17.11 -46.42
CA ALA A 268 3.44 16.53 -46.31
C ALA A 268 3.26 15.30 -47.21
N ASN A 269 3.79 15.33 -48.43
CA ASN A 269 3.75 14.18 -49.33
C ASN A 269 4.53 12.98 -48.77
N ARG A 270 5.76 13.19 -48.26
CA ARG A 270 6.59 12.14 -47.64
C ARG A 270 5.91 11.53 -46.42
N LEU A 271 5.31 12.36 -45.57
CA LEU A 271 4.58 11.90 -44.39
C LEU A 271 3.38 11.03 -44.80
N LEU A 272 2.61 11.47 -45.81
CA LEU A 272 1.45 10.73 -46.28
C LEU A 272 1.84 9.41 -46.96
N SER A 273 2.93 9.40 -47.74
CA SER A 273 3.42 8.18 -48.40
C SER A 273 3.95 7.15 -47.41
N SER A 274 4.79 7.58 -46.46
CA SER A 274 5.33 6.71 -45.41
C SER A 274 4.24 6.16 -44.49
N TYR A 275 3.27 6.99 -44.09
CA TYR A 275 2.08 6.55 -43.35
C TYR A 275 1.31 5.45 -44.07
N ARG A 276 0.99 5.64 -45.36
CA ARG A 276 0.22 4.65 -46.15
C ARG A 276 0.99 3.35 -46.31
N ALA A 277 2.31 3.42 -46.53
CA ALA A 277 3.16 2.25 -46.62
C ALA A 277 3.19 1.47 -45.30
N LEU A 278 3.38 2.15 -44.17
CA LEU A 278 3.33 1.54 -42.83
C LEU A 278 1.98 0.91 -42.53
N PHE A 279 0.90 1.63 -42.80
CA PHE A 279 -0.46 1.15 -42.56
C PHE A 279 -0.73 -0.12 -43.39
N SER A 280 -0.36 -0.12 -44.67
CA SER A 280 -0.51 -1.29 -45.54
C SER A 280 0.33 -2.47 -45.06
N LEU A 281 1.57 -2.25 -44.64
CA LEU A 281 2.46 -3.30 -44.15
C LEU A 281 1.87 -4.00 -42.93
N LEU A 282 1.36 -3.22 -41.97
CA LEU A 282 0.84 -3.78 -40.71
C LEU A 282 -0.55 -4.39 -40.85
N VAL A 283 -1.42 -3.84 -41.70
CA VAL A 283 -2.72 -4.48 -41.97
C VAL A 283 -2.53 -5.85 -42.63
N ASN A 284 -1.54 -6.01 -43.51
CA ASN A 284 -1.23 -7.31 -44.10
C ASN A 284 -0.61 -8.30 -43.10
N ALA A 285 0.04 -7.79 -42.05
CA ALA A 285 0.60 -8.60 -40.96
C ALA A 285 -0.45 -9.04 -39.92
N GLN A 286 -1.67 -8.53 -40.01
CA GLN A 286 -2.72 -8.78 -39.04
C GLN A 286 -3.46 -10.07 -39.39
N VAL A 287 -3.51 -10.99 -38.43
CA VAL A 287 -4.41 -12.13 -38.47
C VAL A 287 -5.75 -11.68 -37.92
N ASP A 288 -6.84 -11.92 -38.66
CA ASP A 288 -8.18 -11.62 -38.18
C ASP A 288 -8.44 -12.43 -36.89
N ALA A 289 -8.83 -11.71 -35.83
CA ALA A 289 -9.00 -12.34 -34.52
C ALA A 289 -10.12 -13.40 -34.54
N HIS A 290 -11.15 -13.22 -35.36
CA HIS A 290 -12.22 -14.20 -35.50
C HIS A 290 -11.73 -15.45 -36.23
N GLU A 291 -10.99 -15.28 -37.33
CA GLU A 291 -10.38 -16.39 -38.09
C GLU A 291 -9.42 -17.21 -37.21
N PHE A 292 -8.58 -16.53 -36.42
CA PHE A 292 -7.70 -17.18 -35.45
C PHE A 292 -8.47 -18.00 -34.42
N LEU A 293 -9.56 -17.45 -33.88
CA LEU A 293 -10.37 -18.10 -32.85
C LEU A 293 -11.21 -19.27 -33.40
N GLU A 294 -11.61 -19.21 -34.67
CA GLU A 294 -12.34 -20.29 -35.36
C GLU A 294 -11.45 -21.46 -35.80
N ASN A 295 -10.12 -21.27 -35.85
CA ASN A 295 -9.19 -22.31 -36.26
C ASN A 295 -9.25 -23.55 -35.33
N GLU A 296 -9.70 -24.67 -35.89
CA GLU A 296 -9.80 -25.96 -35.21
C GLU A 296 -8.48 -26.77 -35.21
N GLU A 297 -7.48 -26.35 -35.98
CA GLU A 297 -6.18 -27.03 -36.02
C GLU A 297 -5.33 -26.70 -34.79
N PRO A 298 -4.49 -27.62 -34.30
CA PRO A 298 -3.63 -27.35 -33.14
C PRO A 298 -2.68 -26.18 -33.37
N GLU A 299 -2.20 -26.01 -34.60
CA GLU A 299 -1.28 -24.94 -34.97
C GLU A 299 -2.04 -23.60 -35.14
N PRO A 300 -1.65 -22.54 -34.42
CA PRO A 300 -2.30 -21.24 -34.53
C PRO A 300 -2.10 -20.62 -35.92
N LEU A 301 -3.10 -19.87 -36.41
CA LEU A 301 -2.96 -19.13 -37.66
C LEU A 301 -1.88 -18.06 -37.54
N THR A 302 -1.08 -17.96 -38.59
CA THR A 302 -0.07 -16.91 -38.77
C THR A 302 -0.38 -16.15 -40.05
N ALA A 303 0.08 -14.90 -40.15
CA ALA A 303 0.03 -14.19 -41.42
C ALA A 303 0.79 -14.98 -42.50
N ASP A 304 0.29 -14.98 -43.73
CA ASP A 304 0.91 -15.70 -44.86
C ASP A 304 2.33 -15.19 -45.14
N GLU A 305 2.53 -13.88 -45.07
CA GLU A 305 3.82 -13.19 -45.24
C GLU A 305 3.99 -12.15 -44.11
N PRO A 306 4.44 -12.57 -42.91
CA PRO A 306 4.66 -11.64 -41.82
C PRO A 306 5.87 -10.73 -42.15
N PRO A 307 5.76 -9.40 -41.99
CA PRO A 307 6.85 -8.52 -42.34
C PRO A 307 8.01 -8.66 -41.37
N THR A 308 9.21 -8.46 -41.89
CA THR A 308 10.44 -8.52 -41.10
C THR A 308 10.72 -7.17 -40.44
N LEU A 309 11.59 -7.17 -39.42
CA LEU A 309 12.10 -5.93 -38.84
C LEU A 309 12.80 -5.04 -39.91
N GLU A 310 13.49 -5.67 -40.87
CA GLU A 310 14.21 -4.97 -41.94
C GLU A 310 13.28 -4.22 -42.89
N GLU A 311 12.04 -4.70 -43.07
CA GLU A 311 11.02 -4.04 -43.89
C GLU A 311 10.29 -2.91 -43.15
N ALA A 312 10.00 -3.11 -41.86
CA ALA A 312 9.23 -2.15 -41.08
C ALA A 312 10.07 -0.96 -40.59
N GLU A 313 11.32 -1.17 -40.18
CA GLU A 313 12.16 -0.13 -39.58
C GLU A 313 12.39 1.09 -40.49
N PRO A 314 12.76 0.93 -41.78
CA PRO A 314 12.97 2.09 -42.66
C PRO A 314 11.71 2.93 -42.83
N LEU A 315 10.54 2.29 -42.91
CA LEU A 315 9.26 2.99 -43.06
C LEU A 315 8.90 3.78 -41.79
N VAL A 316 9.15 3.22 -40.61
CA VAL A 316 8.93 3.91 -39.32
C VAL A 316 9.89 5.10 -39.19
N ALA A 317 11.15 4.92 -39.56
CA ALA A 317 12.15 5.98 -39.54
C ALA A 317 11.77 7.12 -40.52
N GLU A 318 11.31 6.80 -41.73
CA GLU A 318 10.86 7.78 -42.71
C GLU A 318 9.62 8.55 -42.22
N PHE A 319 8.61 7.85 -41.69
CA PHE A 319 7.41 8.46 -41.13
C PHE A 319 7.75 9.48 -40.05
N ARG A 320 8.59 9.08 -39.09
CA ARG A 320 9.03 9.96 -38.00
C ARG A 320 9.80 11.18 -38.53
N ALA A 321 10.76 10.95 -39.43
CA ALA A 321 11.55 12.04 -40.01
C ALA A 321 10.66 13.04 -40.78
N ALA A 322 9.71 12.55 -41.56
CA ALA A 322 8.78 13.38 -42.32
C ALA A 322 7.80 14.14 -41.43
N ALA A 323 7.29 13.51 -40.36
CA ALA A 323 6.43 14.17 -39.37
C ALA A 323 7.19 15.31 -38.67
N HIS A 324 8.42 15.05 -38.22
CA HIS A 324 9.26 16.04 -37.58
C HIS A 324 9.59 17.22 -38.52
N GLU A 325 10.00 16.94 -39.77
CA GLU A 325 10.28 17.94 -40.79
C GLU A 325 9.06 18.85 -41.03
N LEU A 326 7.87 18.25 -41.20
CA LEU A 326 6.64 19.00 -41.44
C LEU A 326 6.22 19.85 -40.23
N ALA A 327 6.34 19.33 -39.01
CA ALA A 327 6.02 20.06 -37.79
C ALA A 327 6.89 21.33 -37.67
N GLU A 328 8.19 21.23 -37.91
CA GLU A 328 9.08 22.39 -37.88
C GLU A 328 8.73 23.42 -38.95
N LEU A 329 8.41 22.99 -40.17
CA LEU A 329 7.97 23.89 -41.25
C LEU A 329 6.66 24.61 -40.90
N LEU A 330 5.68 23.88 -40.35
CA LEU A 330 4.40 24.45 -39.90
C LEU A 330 4.60 25.44 -38.74
N ARG A 331 5.53 25.17 -37.83
CA ARG A 331 5.89 26.07 -36.72
C ARG A 331 6.43 27.40 -37.24
N VAL A 332 7.36 27.35 -38.20
CA VAL A 332 7.92 28.54 -38.85
C VAL A 332 6.83 29.34 -39.56
N GLU A 333 5.94 28.70 -40.31
CA GLU A 333 4.87 29.40 -41.03
C GLU A 333 3.79 29.98 -40.10
N ARG A 334 3.45 29.29 -39.01
CA ARG A 334 2.59 29.85 -37.96
C ARG A 334 3.18 31.14 -37.38
N ASP A 335 4.48 31.17 -37.13
CA ASP A 335 5.17 32.33 -36.56
C ASP A 335 5.31 33.47 -37.58
N ARG A 336 5.50 33.14 -38.86
CA ARG A 336 5.43 34.10 -39.98
C ARG A 336 4.03 34.68 -40.16
N ALA A 337 2.99 33.87 -40.04
CA ALA A 337 1.61 34.34 -40.14
C ALA A 337 1.34 35.45 -39.13
N ASN A 338 1.87 35.33 -37.90
CA ASN A 338 1.75 36.36 -36.85
C ASN A 338 2.47 37.69 -37.17
N THR A 339 3.39 37.71 -38.13
CA THR A 339 4.24 38.87 -38.44
C THR A 339 4.01 39.46 -39.84
N GLN A 340 3.25 38.80 -40.72
CA GLN A 340 2.94 39.29 -42.07
C GLN A 340 1.87 40.40 -42.07
N GLN A 341 2.21 41.56 -42.65
CA GLN A 341 1.28 42.70 -42.87
C GLN A 341 0.45 42.58 -44.16
N THR A 342 0.67 41.55 -44.98
CA THR A 342 0.12 41.43 -46.34
C THR A 342 -1.18 40.63 -46.44
N LEU A 343 -1.58 39.91 -45.38
CA LEU A 343 -2.83 39.12 -45.37
C LEU A 343 -4.01 40.00 -44.94
N SER A 344 -5.14 39.89 -45.63
CA SER A 344 -6.38 40.50 -45.16
C SER A 344 -6.84 39.87 -43.83
N ARG A 345 -7.56 40.62 -42.99
CA ARG A 345 -8.05 40.14 -41.69
C ARG A 345 -8.85 38.83 -41.78
N SER A 346 -9.65 38.67 -42.84
CA SER A 346 -10.42 37.45 -43.12
C SER A 346 -9.53 36.25 -43.48
N GLN A 347 -8.46 36.46 -44.26
CA GLN A 347 -7.49 35.40 -44.58
C GLN A 347 -6.69 34.99 -43.34
N TYR A 348 -6.28 35.97 -42.53
CA TYR A 348 -5.58 35.74 -41.26
C TYR A 348 -6.41 34.90 -40.28
N GLU A 349 -7.70 35.24 -40.11
CA GLU A 349 -8.64 34.52 -39.23
C GLU A 349 -8.96 33.09 -39.73
N THR A 350 -8.71 32.78 -41.00
CA THR A 350 -8.95 31.44 -41.58
C THR A 350 -7.71 30.54 -41.59
N ILE A 351 -6.55 31.11 -41.96
CA ILE A 351 -5.31 30.33 -42.21
C ILE A 351 -4.56 30.02 -40.90
N LYS A 352 -4.59 30.93 -39.93
CA LYS A 352 -3.87 30.75 -38.66
C LYS A 352 -4.39 29.58 -37.82
N PRO A 353 -5.72 29.41 -37.59
CA PRO A 353 -6.23 28.25 -36.86
C PRO A 353 -5.91 26.94 -37.57
N MET A 354 -5.96 26.91 -38.90
CA MET A 354 -5.61 25.73 -39.71
C MET A 354 -4.14 25.33 -39.50
N PHE A 355 -3.19 26.26 -39.61
CA PHE A 355 -1.78 25.93 -39.36
C PHE A 355 -1.49 25.56 -37.90
N GLN A 356 -2.18 26.17 -36.94
CA GLN A 356 -2.06 25.80 -35.53
C GLN A 356 -2.56 24.37 -35.28
N GLU A 357 -3.70 24.02 -35.86
CA GLU A 357 -4.26 22.68 -35.78
C GLU A 357 -3.36 21.64 -36.46
N MET A 358 -2.94 21.91 -37.71
CA MET A 358 -1.99 21.05 -38.43
C MET A 358 -0.72 20.87 -37.61
N LEU A 359 -0.16 21.93 -37.03
CA LEU A 359 1.06 21.85 -36.21
C LEU A 359 0.84 20.94 -35.00
N VAL A 360 -0.26 21.13 -34.25
CA VAL A 360 -0.55 20.30 -33.07
C VAL A 360 -0.68 18.83 -33.46
N LYS A 361 -1.44 18.54 -34.51
CA LYS A 361 -1.65 17.16 -34.99
C LYS A 361 -0.38 16.54 -35.59
N THR A 362 0.40 17.30 -36.34
CA THR A 362 1.69 16.83 -36.90
C THR A 362 2.70 16.57 -35.78
N SER A 363 2.74 17.41 -34.76
CA SER A 363 3.59 17.18 -33.58
C SER A 363 3.17 15.92 -32.81
N GLU A 364 1.86 15.65 -32.77
CA GLU A 364 1.34 14.40 -32.22
C GLU A 364 1.73 13.17 -33.06
N LEU A 365 1.79 13.31 -34.39
CA LEU A 365 2.30 12.26 -35.29
C LEU A 365 3.82 12.04 -35.14
N ASP A 366 4.62 13.09 -34.96
CA ASP A 366 6.05 12.98 -34.65
C ASP A 366 6.27 12.18 -33.35
N ARG A 367 5.51 12.51 -32.30
CA ARG A 367 5.49 11.75 -31.04
C ARG A 367 5.12 10.28 -31.27
N LEU A 368 4.07 10.00 -32.03
CA LEU A 368 3.68 8.62 -32.36
C LEU A 368 4.73 7.91 -33.20
N GLY A 369 5.48 8.61 -34.06
CA GLY A 369 6.59 8.05 -34.81
C GLY A 369 7.71 7.54 -33.90
N LEU A 370 8.01 8.25 -32.80
CA LEU A 370 8.93 7.75 -31.76
C LEU A 370 8.35 6.50 -31.06
N GLU A 371 7.06 6.50 -30.73
CA GLU A 371 6.40 5.34 -30.12
C GLU A 371 6.38 4.11 -31.03
N MET A 372 6.17 4.31 -32.34
CA MET A 372 6.30 3.25 -33.34
C MET A 372 7.72 2.68 -33.36
N GLN A 373 8.74 3.55 -33.32
CA GLN A 373 10.13 3.12 -33.34
C GLN A 373 10.50 2.33 -32.07
N LEU A 374 10.00 2.72 -30.90
CA LEU A 374 10.14 1.93 -29.67
C LEU A 374 9.34 0.63 -29.74
N GLY A 375 8.13 0.66 -30.32
CA GLY A 375 7.26 -0.52 -30.49
C GLY A 375 7.80 -1.59 -31.43
N LEU A 376 8.87 -1.29 -32.21
CA LEU A 376 9.62 -2.31 -32.95
C LEU A 376 10.49 -3.18 -32.04
N TYR A 377 10.94 -2.61 -30.93
CA TYR A 377 11.97 -3.18 -30.05
C TYR A 377 11.50 -3.48 -28.62
N GLU A 378 10.34 -2.99 -28.23
CA GLU A 378 9.74 -3.21 -26.91
C GLU A 378 8.44 -4.00 -27.05
N GLY A 379 8.13 -4.82 -26.05
CA GLY A 379 7.07 -5.82 -26.12
C GLY A 379 5.65 -5.25 -26.11
N SER A 380 4.67 -6.15 -26.02
CA SER A 380 3.28 -5.82 -26.34
C SER A 380 2.60 -4.99 -25.25
N ASP A 381 1.76 -4.05 -25.67
CA ASP A 381 0.93 -3.26 -24.76
C ASP A 381 -0.34 -4.02 -24.32
N LEU A 382 -0.49 -5.28 -24.73
CA LEU A 382 -1.68 -6.09 -24.48
C LEU A 382 -1.90 -6.29 -22.98
N VAL A 383 -0.83 -6.60 -22.23
CA VAL A 383 -0.88 -6.72 -20.77
C VAL A 383 -1.38 -5.43 -20.12
N LYS A 384 -0.92 -4.27 -20.62
CA LYS A 384 -1.32 -2.95 -20.10
C LYS A 384 -2.77 -2.57 -20.42
N LYS A 385 -3.40 -3.21 -21.42
CA LYS A 385 -4.85 -3.07 -21.63
C LYS A 385 -5.65 -3.66 -20.48
N PHE A 386 -5.13 -4.72 -19.86
CA PHE A 386 -5.79 -5.42 -18.76
C PHE A 386 -5.44 -4.79 -17.43
N ASP A 387 -4.15 -4.62 -17.17
CA ASP A 387 -3.64 -3.96 -15.99
C ASP A 387 -2.47 -3.04 -16.37
N ARG A 388 -2.69 -1.73 -16.25
CA ARG A 388 -1.66 -0.72 -16.52
C ARG A 388 -0.44 -0.82 -15.59
N SER A 389 -0.56 -1.57 -14.50
CA SER A 389 0.51 -1.86 -13.55
C SER A 389 1.26 -3.16 -13.87
N LEU A 390 0.96 -3.86 -14.96
CA LEU A 390 1.72 -5.03 -15.38
C LEU A 390 2.54 -4.71 -16.64
N SER A 391 3.85 -4.96 -16.58
CA SER A 391 4.73 -4.92 -17.74
C SER A 391 5.91 -5.86 -17.52
N GLY A 392 6.22 -6.65 -18.55
CA GLY A 392 7.38 -7.53 -18.61
C GLY A 392 8.60 -6.87 -19.25
N THR A 393 8.43 -5.71 -19.89
CA THR A 393 9.55 -4.99 -20.52
C THR A 393 10.58 -4.55 -19.48
N LEU A 394 11.83 -4.98 -19.67
CA LEU A 394 12.94 -4.66 -18.76
C LEU A 394 13.60 -3.32 -19.13
N TYR A 395 13.11 -2.22 -18.56
CA TYR A 395 13.65 -0.87 -18.80
C TYR A 395 14.90 -0.58 -17.97
N VAL A 396 16.05 -0.37 -18.61
CA VAL A 396 17.38 -0.38 -17.94
C VAL A 396 18.19 0.90 -18.07
N VAL A 397 17.87 1.80 -18.99
CA VAL A 397 18.56 3.10 -19.13
C VAL A 397 17.56 4.22 -19.35
N PRO A 398 17.87 5.47 -18.97
CA PRO A 398 17.00 6.60 -19.28
C PRO A 398 16.87 6.79 -20.79
N ALA A 399 15.68 7.19 -21.25
CA ALA A 399 15.45 7.53 -22.64
C ALA A 399 15.73 9.02 -22.89
N LEU A 400 16.35 9.32 -24.04
CA LEU A 400 16.40 10.65 -24.64
C LEU A 400 15.05 10.99 -25.31
N ASN A 401 13.99 11.04 -24.51
CA ASN A 401 12.63 11.31 -24.96
C ASN A 401 12.10 12.60 -24.31
N ALA A 402 12.17 13.72 -25.03
CA ALA A 402 11.74 15.04 -24.52
C ALA A 402 10.27 15.02 -24.05
N GLU A 403 9.38 14.35 -24.77
CA GLU A 403 7.94 14.28 -24.43
C GLU A 403 7.66 13.57 -23.10
N ALA A 404 8.49 12.58 -22.73
CA ALA A 404 8.37 11.91 -21.44
C ALA A 404 8.79 12.80 -20.26
N LEU A 405 9.52 13.90 -20.53
CA LEU A 405 10.12 14.80 -19.54
C LEU A 405 9.41 16.15 -19.40
N LYS A 406 8.51 16.48 -20.32
CA LYS A 406 7.74 17.73 -20.28
C LYS A 406 6.77 17.77 -19.09
N LYS A 407 6.61 18.99 -18.56
CA LYS A 407 5.68 19.31 -17.48
C LYS A 407 4.21 19.11 -17.83
N ASP A 408 3.82 19.32 -19.09
CA ASP A 408 2.43 19.36 -19.57
C ASP A 408 1.94 18.02 -20.16
N ARG A 409 2.62 16.91 -19.87
CA ARG A 409 2.26 15.59 -20.40
C ARG A 409 0.81 15.20 -20.09
N GLY A 410 0.06 14.83 -21.14
CA GLY A 410 -1.30 14.31 -21.01
C GLY A 410 -1.33 12.90 -20.41
N THR A 411 -2.45 12.52 -19.78
CA THR A 411 -2.65 11.18 -19.19
C THR A 411 -2.75 10.04 -20.22
N GLU A 412 -2.98 10.39 -21.49
CA GLU A 412 -2.97 9.45 -22.62
C GLU A 412 -1.59 9.31 -23.27
N ASN A 413 -0.60 10.09 -22.82
CA ASN A 413 0.75 10.02 -23.37
C ASN A 413 1.52 8.85 -22.74
N MET A 414 1.73 7.81 -23.55
CA MET A 414 2.46 6.58 -23.18
C MET A 414 3.98 6.70 -23.31
N ALA A 415 4.50 7.92 -23.54
CA ALA A 415 5.92 8.19 -23.71
C ALA A 415 6.77 7.62 -22.56
N GLN A 416 7.60 6.63 -22.89
CA GLN A 416 8.45 5.97 -21.91
C GLN A 416 9.68 6.84 -21.60
N PRO A 417 9.94 7.15 -20.31
CA PRO A 417 11.11 7.94 -19.91
C PRO A 417 12.39 7.10 -19.85
N TRP A 418 12.29 5.78 -20.05
CA TRP A 418 13.38 4.80 -20.01
C TRP A 418 13.28 3.88 -21.23
N LEU A 419 14.42 3.36 -21.69
CA LEU A 419 14.51 2.40 -22.80
C LEU A 419 14.60 0.96 -22.28
N GLY A 420 13.91 0.07 -23.00
CA GLY A 420 14.00 -1.38 -22.80
C GLY A 420 15.41 -1.92 -23.09
N LEU A 421 15.77 -3.02 -22.42
CA LEU A 421 17.03 -3.72 -22.66
C LEU A 421 17.13 -4.20 -24.13
N SER A 422 16.05 -4.75 -24.67
CA SER A 422 15.95 -5.18 -26.07
C SER A 422 16.27 -4.05 -27.05
N THR A 423 15.79 -2.84 -26.80
CA THR A 423 16.08 -1.63 -27.59
C THR A 423 17.59 -1.38 -27.65
N ILE A 424 18.29 -1.37 -26.51
CA ILE A 424 19.74 -1.13 -26.49
C ILE A 424 20.50 -2.25 -27.22
N LEU A 425 20.06 -3.49 -27.04
CA LEU A 425 20.73 -4.66 -27.58
C LEU A 425 20.59 -4.76 -29.11
N TYR A 426 19.42 -4.44 -29.65
CA TYR A 426 19.06 -4.81 -31.02
C TYR A 426 18.71 -3.63 -31.93
N SER A 427 18.50 -2.42 -31.43
CA SER A 427 18.07 -1.32 -32.29
C SER A 427 19.15 -0.80 -33.24
N SER A 428 18.70 -0.15 -34.31
CA SER A 428 19.55 0.59 -35.23
C SER A 428 20.24 1.80 -34.60
N GLY A 429 21.24 2.33 -35.31
CA GLY A 429 21.98 3.53 -34.90
C GLY A 429 21.15 4.80 -34.88
N ASP A 430 20.03 4.86 -35.62
CA ASP A 430 19.17 6.05 -35.70
C ASP A 430 18.32 6.24 -34.44
N LEU A 431 17.79 5.17 -33.84
CA LEU A 431 17.07 5.26 -32.57
C LEU A 431 18.01 5.63 -31.41
N LEU A 432 19.23 5.12 -31.44
CA LEU A 432 20.27 5.40 -30.46
C LEU A 432 21.13 6.61 -30.85
N LYS A 433 20.65 7.44 -31.78
CA LYS A 433 21.30 8.68 -32.17
C LYS A 433 21.25 9.67 -31.01
N GLY A 434 22.41 9.94 -30.43
CA GLY A 434 22.55 10.68 -29.17
C GLY A 434 23.31 9.88 -28.13
N TYR A 435 23.19 8.55 -28.14
CA TYR A 435 23.94 7.69 -27.23
C TYR A 435 25.37 7.42 -27.74
N PRO A 436 26.36 7.28 -26.85
CA PRO A 436 27.73 6.92 -27.21
C PRO A 436 27.81 5.50 -27.75
N GLN A 437 28.16 5.38 -29.03
CA GLN A 437 28.17 4.10 -29.73
C GLN A 437 29.16 3.09 -29.12
N ASN A 438 30.29 3.56 -28.60
CA ASN A 438 31.26 2.72 -27.90
C ASN A 438 30.67 2.10 -26.61
N LYS A 439 29.82 2.83 -25.89
CA LYS A 439 29.16 2.34 -24.68
C LYS A 439 28.02 1.38 -25.00
N VAL A 440 27.22 1.68 -26.03
CA VAL A 440 26.22 0.75 -26.56
C VAL A 440 26.86 -0.58 -26.97
N ALA A 441 27.99 -0.53 -27.70
CA ALA A 441 28.74 -1.72 -28.07
C ALA A 441 29.29 -2.49 -26.86
N ALA A 442 29.72 -1.80 -25.80
CA ALA A 442 30.14 -2.42 -24.56
C ALA A 442 28.99 -3.20 -23.90
N VAL A 443 27.78 -2.61 -23.81
CA VAL A 443 26.58 -3.29 -23.28
C VAL A 443 26.25 -4.54 -24.08
N ARG A 444 26.24 -4.46 -25.42
CA ARG A 444 25.98 -5.61 -26.31
C ARG A 444 27.01 -6.72 -26.10
N LYS A 445 28.29 -6.36 -25.97
CA LYS A 445 29.38 -7.32 -25.74
C LYS A 445 29.25 -8.01 -24.38
N SER A 446 29.00 -7.24 -23.31
CA SER A 446 28.86 -7.80 -21.96
C SER A 446 27.59 -8.64 -21.80
N TRP A 447 26.50 -8.28 -22.46
CA TRP A 447 25.28 -9.10 -22.51
C TRP A 447 25.55 -10.47 -23.12
N LYS A 448 26.19 -10.51 -24.30
CA LYS A 448 26.54 -11.76 -24.96
C LYS A 448 27.47 -12.62 -24.10
N ALA A 449 28.42 -12.01 -23.40
CA ALA A 449 29.31 -12.74 -22.49
C ALA A 449 28.54 -13.32 -21.29
N LEU A 450 27.61 -12.57 -20.71
CA LEU A 450 26.78 -13.01 -19.59
C LEU A 450 25.86 -14.16 -19.98
N THR A 451 25.12 -14.04 -21.08
CA THR A 451 24.20 -15.10 -21.52
C THR A 451 24.97 -16.35 -21.91
N GLN A 452 26.09 -16.23 -22.63
CA GLN A 452 26.94 -17.37 -22.96
C GLN A 452 27.49 -18.07 -21.70
N ALA A 453 28.01 -17.31 -20.74
CA ALA A 453 28.51 -17.87 -19.48
C ALA A 453 27.41 -18.60 -18.70
N TYR A 454 26.19 -18.07 -18.69
CA TYR A 454 25.04 -18.72 -18.06
C TYR A 454 24.66 -20.04 -18.76
N VAL A 455 24.56 -20.02 -20.09
CA VAL A 455 24.21 -21.20 -20.91
C VAL A 455 25.28 -22.29 -20.80
N ASP A 456 26.56 -21.91 -20.76
CA ASP A 456 27.68 -22.85 -20.59
C ASP A 456 27.80 -23.41 -19.15
N GLY A 457 26.97 -22.91 -18.21
CA GLY A 457 27.01 -23.29 -16.79
C GLY A 457 28.27 -22.81 -16.06
N ALA A 458 28.93 -21.76 -16.58
CA ALA A 458 30.11 -21.13 -15.98
C ALA A 458 29.71 -20.13 -14.87
N SER A 459 30.70 -19.67 -14.10
CA SER A 459 30.46 -18.60 -13.11
C SER A 459 30.07 -17.30 -13.81
N THR A 460 28.96 -16.69 -13.38
CA THR A 460 28.42 -15.47 -13.98
C THR A 460 28.80 -14.18 -13.23
N GLU A 461 29.49 -14.27 -12.08
CA GLU A 461 29.75 -13.13 -11.18
C GLU A 461 30.46 -11.96 -11.89
N GLN A 462 31.56 -12.26 -12.59
CA GLN A 462 32.31 -11.24 -13.33
C GLN A 462 31.52 -10.69 -14.51
N THR A 463 30.87 -11.55 -15.30
CA THR A 463 30.10 -11.13 -16.47
C THR A 463 28.87 -10.29 -16.10
N GLN A 464 28.23 -10.57 -14.96
CA GLN A 464 27.17 -9.72 -14.40
C GLN A 464 27.71 -8.36 -13.99
N SER A 465 28.86 -8.34 -13.31
CA SER A 465 29.53 -7.09 -12.90
C SER A 465 29.89 -6.22 -14.10
N ASP A 466 30.44 -6.82 -15.15
CA ASP A 466 30.81 -6.14 -16.39
C ASP A 466 29.57 -5.56 -17.09
N PHE A 467 28.48 -6.33 -17.16
CA PHE A 467 27.24 -5.87 -17.78
C PHE A 467 26.57 -4.74 -16.98
N ALA A 468 26.49 -4.87 -15.65
CA ALA A 468 25.96 -3.82 -14.79
C ALA A 468 26.80 -2.53 -14.87
N ALA A 469 28.13 -2.64 -14.97
CA ALA A 469 29.01 -1.50 -15.18
C ALA A 469 28.80 -0.84 -16.55
N ALA A 470 28.61 -1.64 -17.61
CA ALA A 470 28.32 -1.12 -18.95
C ALA A 470 26.99 -0.35 -19.00
N LEU A 471 25.92 -0.89 -18.41
CA LEU A 471 24.62 -0.22 -18.29
C LEU A 471 24.69 1.08 -17.46
N ARG A 472 25.43 1.06 -16.35
CA ARG A 472 25.63 2.25 -15.53
C ARG A 472 26.35 3.35 -16.32
N SER A 473 27.40 3.00 -17.05
CA SER A 473 28.18 3.99 -17.80
C SER A 473 27.38 4.71 -18.88
N ILE A 474 26.45 4.01 -19.55
CA ILE A 474 25.53 4.65 -20.51
C ILE A 474 24.46 5.47 -19.78
N GLY A 475 23.85 4.94 -18.72
CA GLY A 475 22.80 5.63 -17.96
C GLY A 475 23.25 6.95 -17.33
N GLU A 476 24.44 6.97 -16.70
CA GLU A 476 25.02 8.18 -16.09
C GLU A 476 25.30 9.28 -17.12
N GLN A 477 25.68 8.92 -18.34
CA GLN A 477 25.93 9.90 -19.40
C GLN A 477 24.62 10.47 -19.96
N THR A 478 23.64 9.61 -20.22
CA THR A 478 22.36 10.04 -20.78
C THR A 478 21.66 11.03 -19.85
N ASP A 479 21.82 10.90 -18.53
CA ASP A 479 21.16 11.80 -17.59
C ASP A 479 21.63 13.27 -17.70
N ALA A 480 22.90 13.49 -18.07
CA ALA A 480 23.40 14.84 -18.36
C ALA A 480 22.76 15.43 -19.63
N GLU A 481 22.63 14.62 -20.68
CA GLU A 481 22.07 15.02 -21.97
C GLU A 481 20.56 15.31 -21.90
N ARG A 482 19.82 14.65 -20.98
CA ARG A 482 18.37 14.79 -20.84
C ARG A 482 17.90 16.18 -20.43
N ARG A 483 18.71 16.93 -19.68
CA ARG A 483 18.38 18.31 -19.28
C ARG A 483 18.35 19.26 -20.47
N GLU A 484 19.13 18.98 -21.51
CA GLU A 484 19.22 19.82 -22.70
C GLU A 484 18.08 19.55 -23.71
N LEU A 485 17.27 18.49 -23.49
CA LEU A 485 16.19 18.09 -24.40
C LEU A 485 14.90 18.92 -24.29
N VAL A 486 14.67 19.57 -23.15
CA VAL A 486 13.43 20.30 -22.87
C VAL A 486 13.75 21.77 -22.64
N ALA A 487 13.00 22.67 -23.28
CA ALA A 487 13.15 24.11 -23.07
C ALA A 487 12.89 24.50 -21.60
N ASP A 488 13.59 25.51 -21.09
CA ASP A 488 13.57 25.92 -19.67
C ASP A 488 12.15 26.18 -19.13
N ASP A 489 11.21 26.65 -19.95
CA ASP A 489 9.81 26.93 -19.56
C ASP A 489 8.94 25.67 -19.44
N GLN A 490 9.36 24.55 -20.03
CA GLN A 490 8.68 23.25 -20.04
C GLN A 490 9.35 22.20 -19.15
N GLN A 491 10.49 22.52 -18.54
CA GLN A 491 11.21 21.62 -17.64
C GLN A 491 10.47 21.42 -16.30
N ASP A 492 10.47 20.17 -15.83
CA ASP A 492 10.03 19.81 -14.49
C ASP A 492 11.19 19.09 -13.78
N GLU A 493 11.82 19.79 -12.81
CA GLU A 493 12.94 19.26 -12.04
C GLU A 493 12.57 17.99 -11.26
N HIS A 494 11.31 17.85 -10.83
CA HIS A 494 10.84 16.66 -10.13
C HIS A 494 10.74 15.47 -11.11
N ILE A 495 10.24 15.68 -12.33
CA ILE A 495 10.22 14.60 -13.35
C ILE A 495 11.63 14.19 -13.75
N LEU A 496 12.52 15.16 -14.00
CA LEU A 496 13.92 14.90 -14.36
C LEU A 496 14.65 14.12 -13.27
N SER A 497 14.55 14.55 -12.01
CA SER A 497 15.17 13.84 -10.88
C SER A 497 14.54 12.47 -10.62
N TYR A 498 13.22 12.34 -10.77
CA TYR A 498 12.50 11.10 -10.53
C TYR A 498 12.82 10.01 -11.57
N THR A 499 13.09 10.43 -12.80
CA THR A 499 13.40 9.53 -13.91
C THR A 499 14.90 9.41 -14.19
N ALA A 500 15.75 10.01 -13.34
CA ALA A 500 17.20 9.96 -13.48
C ALA A 500 17.77 8.55 -13.20
N TYR A 501 18.91 8.24 -13.82
CA TYR A 501 19.63 7.01 -13.51
C TYR A 501 20.24 7.09 -12.10
N PRO A 502 20.03 6.10 -11.23
CA PRO A 502 20.55 6.16 -9.86
C PRO A 502 22.09 6.01 -9.84
N PRO A 503 22.80 6.73 -8.95
CA PRO A 503 24.24 6.61 -8.82
C PRO A 503 24.64 5.23 -8.28
N ALA A 504 25.89 4.83 -8.50
CA ALA A 504 26.46 3.61 -7.93
C ALA A 504 26.31 3.58 -6.40
N GLY A 505 25.89 2.43 -5.84
CA GLY A 505 25.68 2.27 -4.40
C GLY A 505 24.51 3.11 -3.85
N SER A 506 23.50 3.39 -4.68
CA SER A 506 22.31 4.13 -4.24
C SER A 506 21.70 3.47 -3.00
N PRO A 507 21.61 4.18 -1.86
CA PRO A 507 21.10 3.61 -0.61
C PRO A 507 19.64 3.16 -0.77
N ARG A 508 18.89 3.76 -1.70
CA ARG A 508 17.51 3.40 -2.02
C ARG A 508 17.40 1.98 -2.60
N ILE A 509 18.28 1.64 -3.55
CA ILE A 509 18.28 0.33 -4.22
C ILE A 509 18.73 -0.75 -3.24
N GLU A 510 19.83 -0.51 -2.52
CA GLU A 510 20.34 -1.44 -1.52
C GLU A 510 19.35 -1.67 -0.38
N ALA A 511 18.68 -0.61 0.09
CA ALA A 511 17.68 -0.74 1.14
C ALA A 511 16.48 -1.57 0.70
N GLU A 512 16.07 -1.48 -0.57
CA GLU A 512 14.96 -2.29 -1.07
C GLU A 512 15.32 -3.77 -1.18
N VAL A 513 16.50 -4.10 -1.72
CA VAL A 513 17.01 -5.49 -1.73
C VAL A 513 17.04 -6.03 -0.30
N ARG A 514 17.55 -5.24 0.65
CA ARG A 514 17.61 -5.61 2.06
C ARG A 514 16.23 -5.74 2.70
N TYR A 515 15.27 -4.87 2.35
CA TYR A 515 13.91 -4.89 2.87
C TYR A 515 13.19 -6.17 2.44
N ASN A 516 13.25 -6.51 1.15
CA ASN A 516 12.64 -7.71 0.60
C ASN A 516 13.28 -8.99 1.17
N ALA A 517 14.60 -8.99 1.36
CA ALA A 517 15.30 -10.14 1.94
C ALA A 517 14.98 -10.37 3.42
N LEU A 518 14.75 -9.30 4.20
CA LEU A 518 14.50 -9.39 5.64
C LEU A 518 13.04 -9.64 5.99
N ASP A 519 12.09 -9.16 5.17
CA ASP A 519 10.65 -9.12 5.47
C ASP A 519 10.38 -8.66 6.93
N PRO A 520 10.66 -7.38 7.24
CA PRO A 520 10.78 -6.94 8.62
C PRO A 520 9.45 -6.99 9.40
N PHE A 521 8.29 -6.84 8.73
CA PHE A 521 7.00 -6.92 9.41
C PHE A 521 6.63 -8.36 9.80
N ARG A 522 7.10 -9.36 9.04
CA ARG A 522 6.99 -10.76 9.44
C ARG A 522 7.75 -11.06 10.72
N ILE A 523 8.95 -10.51 10.87
CA ILE A 523 9.72 -10.62 12.12
C ILE A 523 9.01 -9.86 13.26
N ALA A 524 8.43 -8.69 12.97
CA ALA A 524 7.71 -7.89 13.97
C ALA A 524 6.57 -8.66 14.63
N TRP A 525 5.74 -9.37 13.86
CA TRP A 525 4.63 -10.14 14.46
C TRP A 525 5.13 -11.31 15.31
N ILE A 526 6.24 -11.96 14.94
CA ILE A 526 6.87 -13.03 15.74
C ILE A 526 7.33 -12.48 17.09
N ILE A 527 7.97 -11.31 17.10
CA ILE A 527 8.40 -10.64 18.34
C ILE A 527 7.17 -10.26 19.19
N CYS A 528 6.13 -9.69 18.57
CA CYS A 528 4.87 -9.36 19.25
C CYS A 528 4.19 -10.61 19.83
N LEU A 529 4.18 -11.74 19.12
CA LEU A 529 3.61 -13.00 19.61
C LEU A 529 4.36 -13.47 20.86
N GLY A 530 5.70 -13.40 20.84
CA GLY A 530 6.53 -13.67 22.02
C GLY A 530 6.19 -12.74 23.18
N ALA A 531 5.96 -11.45 22.92
CA ALA A 531 5.53 -10.49 23.94
C ALA A 531 4.14 -10.84 24.50
N THR A 532 3.18 -11.20 23.66
CA THR A 532 1.84 -11.65 24.08
C THR A 532 1.90 -12.87 24.97
N PHE A 533 2.69 -13.88 24.59
CA PHE A 533 2.90 -15.07 25.41
C PHE A 533 3.48 -14.73 26.78
N CYS A 534 4.50 -13.87 26.82
CA CYS A 534 5.10 -13.40 28.07
C CYS A 534 4.09 -12.62 28.94
N TYR A 535 3.29 -11.72 28.36
CA TYR A 535 2.26 -11.00 29.12
C TYR A 535 1.16 -11.93 29.63
N SER A 536 0.72 -12.92 28.86
CA SER A 536 -0.23 -13.94 29.32
C SER A 536 0.31 -14.71 30.52
N LEU A 537 1.57 -15.13 30.49
CA LEU A 537 2.23 -15.81 31.61
C LEU A 537 2.51 -14.87 32.80
N SER A 538 2.49 -13.55 32.60
CA SER A 538 2.69 -12.58 33.68
C SER A 538 1.53 -12.55 34.69
N PHE A 539 0.36 -13.09 34.34
CA PHE A 539 -0.75 -13.26 35.27
C PHE A 539 -0.61 -14.53 36.14
N GLY A 540 0.36 -15.40 35.86
CA GLY A 540 0.61 -16.65 36.57
C GLY A 540 1.78 -16.61 37.57
N VAL A 541 2.42 -17.77 37.78
CA VAL A 541 3.41 -18.01 38.86
C VAL A 541 4.71 -17.23 38.69
N ILE A 542 5.10 -16.90 37.46
CA ILE A 542 6.38 -16.24 37.13
C ILE A 542 6.16 -14.76 36.76
N ARG A 543 5.23 -14.10 37.48
CA ARG A 543 4.67 -12.78 37.17
C ARG A 543 5.70 -11.71 36.78
N LYS A 544 6.69 -11.43 37.64
CA LYS A 544 7.64 -10.33 37.44
C LYS A 544 8.57 -10.56 36.24
N VAL A 545 9.13 -11.76 36.11
CA VAL A 545 10.09 -12.06 35.04
C VAL A 545 9.39 -12.05 33.68
N MET A 546 8.22 -12.70 33.59
CA MET A 546 7.46 -12.75 32.34
C MET A 546 6.94 -11.37 31.92
N PHE A 547 6.54 -10.54 32.88
CA PHE A 547 6.18 -9.15 32.60
C PHE A 547 7.33 -8.38 31.95
N TRP A 548 8.51 -8.37 32.57
CA TRP A 548 9.66 -7.60 32.05
C TRP A 548 10.19 -8.15 30.73
N MET A 549 10.15 -9.46 30.52
CA MET A 549 10.43 -10.07 29.22
C MET A 549 9.42 -9.62 28.16
N GLY A 550 8.12 -9.65 28.47
CA GLY A 550 7.07 -9.17 27.57
C GLY A 550 7.20 -7.70 27.24
N THR A 551 7.58 -6.87 28.21
CA THR A 551 7.89 -5.46 28.01
C THR A 551 9.10 -5.25 27.12
N ALA A 552 10.20 -5.97 27.36
CA ALA A 552 11.40 -5.87 26.52
C ALA A 552 11.11 -6.28 25.06
N LEU A 553 10.35 -7.37 24.86
CA LEU A 553 9.93 -7.81 23.53
C LEU A 553 9.01 -6.79 22.86
N LEU A 554 8.03 -6.21 23.58
CA LEU A 554 7.15 -5.18 23.04
C LEU A 554 7.94 -3.93 22.60
N LEU A 555 8.90 -3.47 23.40
CA LEU A 555 9.78 -2.35 23.03
C LEU A 555 10.68 -2.71 21.84
N THR A 556 11.17 -3.94 21.78
CA THR A 556 11.96 -4.44 20.64
C THR A 556 11.11 -4.46 19.37
N ALA A 557 9.86 -4.90 19.45
CA ALA A 557 8.92 -4.87 18.33
C ALA A 557 8.67 -3.44 17.84
N ILE A 558 8.48 -2.47 18.75
CA ILE A 558 8.32 -1.05 18.39
C ILE A 558 9.55 -0.55 17.62
N VAL A 559 10.76 -0.79 18.12
CA VAL A 559 12.01 -0.37 17.47
C VAL A 559 12.18 -1.05 16.11
N TRP A 560 11.90 -2.35 16.03
CA TRP A 560 12.03 -3.12 14.80
C TRP A 560 11.02 -2.68 13.73
N SER A 561 9.76 -2.48 14.10
CA SER A 561 8.74 -1.92 13.19
C SER A 561 9.06 -0.49 12.78
N SER A 562 9.61 0.35 13.68
CA SER A 562 10.09 1.69 13.31
C SER A 562 11.24 1.64 12.31
N TYR A 563 12.16 0.66 12.44
CA TYR A 563 13.19 0.42 11.43
C TYR A 563 12.58 -0.05 10.09
N ALA A 564 11.57 -0.92 10.12
CA ALA A 564 10.83 -1.33 8.92
C ALA A 564 10.20 -0.12 8.19
N PHE A 565 9.57 0.79 8.95
CA PHE A 565 9.04 2.04 8.40
C PHE A 565 10.12 2.96 7.86
N TYR A 566 11.25 3.09 8.56
CA TYR A 566 12.39 3.88 8.09
C TYR A 566 12.90 3.36 6.74
N MET A 567 13.06 2.05 6.59
CA MET A 567 13.45 1.41 5.32
C MET A 567 12.43 1.72 4.23
N ARG A 568 11.12 1.62 4.52
CA ARG A 568 10.08 1.97 3.55
C ARG A 568 10.09 3.43 3.15
N ILE A 569 10.25 4.36 4.09
CA ILE A 569 10.36 5.81 3.79
C ILE A 569 11.57 6.05 2.89
N LEU A 570 12.69 5.37 3.14
CA LEU A 570 13.89 5.50 2.33
C LEU A 570 13.72 4.93 0.91
N ILE A 571 12.90 3.89 0.74
CA ILE A 571 12.59 3.28 -0.57
C ILE A 571 11.54 4.08 -1.34
N SER A 572 10.46 4.50 -0.69
CA SER A 572 9.34 5.20 -1.33
C SER A 572 9.61 6.69 -1.51
N GLY A 573 10.32 7.31 -0.57
CA GLY A 573 10.46 8.77 -0.44
C GLY A 573 9.33 9.44 0.33
N TRP A 574 8.36 8.66 0.85
CA TRP A 574 7.09 9.15 1.41
C TRP A 574 6.80 8.56 2.78
N ALA A 575 5.90 9.20 3.53
CA ALA A 575 5.37 8.64 4.77
C ALA A 575 4.71 7.26 4.53
N PRO A 576 4.82 6.31 5.49
CA PRO A 576 4.44 4.91 5.29
C PRO A 576 2.94 4.68 5.49
N VAL A 577 2.12 5.34 4.68
CA VAL A 577 0.65 5.22 4.60
C VAL A 577 0.15 5.43 3.17
N THR A 578 0.97 5.08 2.19
CA THR A 578 0.74 5.25 0.75
C THR A 578 -0.27 4.26 0.19
N ASN A 579 -0.38 3.08 0.80
CA ASN A 579 -1.30 2.02 0.40
C ASN A 579 -1.99 1.38 1.60
N MET A 580 -2.89 0.44 1.32
CA MET A 580 -3.65 -0.26 2.35
C MET A 580 -2.79 -1.14 3.26
N TYR A 581 -1.82 -1.86 2.71
CA TYR A 581 -0.88 -2.65 3.51
C TYR A 581 -0.17 -1.75 4.53
N GLU A 582 0.33 -0.58 4.10
CA GLU A 582 1.05 0.36 4.97
C GLU A 582 0.18 0.84 6.13
N THR A 583 -1.11 1.09 5.86
CA THR A 583 -2.09 1.41 6.92
C THR A 583 -2.23 0.25 7.91
N VAL A 584 -2.36 -0.99 7.44
CA VAL A 584 -2.53 -2.19 8.30
C VAL A 584 -1.30 -2.49 9.14
N VAL A 585 -0.09 -2.13 8.71
CA VAL A 585 1.11 -2.26 9.55
C VAL A 585 1.33 -1.05 10.46
N PHE A 586 0.85 0.14 10.09
CA PHE A 586 0.99 1.36 10.91
C PHE A 586 0.07 1.34 12.13
N VAL A 587 -1.17 0.89 11.98
CA VAL A 587 -2.14 0.77 13.09
C VAL A 587 -1.62 -0.08 14.27
N PRO A 588 -1.15 -1.33 14.09
CA PRO A 588 -0.61 -2.15 15.18
C PRO A 588 0.67 -1.57 15.79
N TRP A 589 1.48 -0.84 15.01
CA TRP A 589 2.61 -0.09 15.57
C TRP A 589 2.13 1.03 16.51
N VAL A 590 1.12 1.82 16.11
CA VAL A 590 0.52 2.84 16.99
C VAL A 590 -0.05 2.18 18.25
N VAL A 591 -0.74 1.04 18.12
CA VAL A 591 -1.25 0.27 19.27
C VAL A 591 -0.13 -0.15 20.21
N ALA A 592 0.97 -0.68 19.68
CA ALA A 592 2.13 -1.08 20.47
C ALA A 592 2.74 0.12 21.21
N VAL A 593 2.95 1.24 20.51
CA VAL A 593 3.48 2.49 21.09
C VAL A 593 2.56 3.04 22.17
N MET A 594 1.27 3.17 21.89
CA MET A 594 0.29 3.68 22.85
C MET A 594 0.13 2.74 24.06
N GLY A 595 0.10 1.43 23.81
CA GLY A 595 0.06 0.42 24.86
C GLY A 595 1.26 0.50 25.78
N ALA A 596 2.47 0.59 25.22
CA ALA A 596 3.70 0.79 25.97
C ALA A 596 3.69 2.13 26.72
N ALA A 597 3.19 3.21 26.12
CA ALA A 597 3.07 4.52 26.76
C ALA A 597 2.11 4.48 27.96
N PHE A 598 0.94 3.85 27.85
CA PHE A 598 -0.02 3.74 28.95
C PHE A 598 0.44 2.77 30.06
N LEU A 599 1.13 1.69 29.67
CA LEU A 599 1.81 0.77 30.58
C LEU A 599 2.85 1.50 31.43
N MET A 600 3.71 2.28 30.78
CA MET A 600 4.84 2.99 31.40
C MET A 600 4.48 4.34 32.03
N LEU A 601 3.25 4.82 31.82
CA LEU A 601 2.79 6.12 32.30
C LEU A 601 3.16 6.40 33.77
N PRO A 602 3.01 5.47 34.75
CA PRO A 602 3.39 5.75 36.14
C PRO A 602 4.84 6.19 36.33
N ILE A 603 5.76 5.81 35.44
CA ILE A 603 7.19 6.15 35.53
C ILE A 603 7.45 7.61 35.17
N PHE A 604 6.65 8.21 34.28
CA PHE A 604 6.90 9.57 33.77
C PHE A 604 5.71 10.53 33.97
N ASP A 605 4.61 10.09 34.59
CA ASP A 605 3.38 10.87 34.75
C ASP A 605 3.61 12.18 35.51
N ARG A 606 4.41 12.12 36.58
CA ARG A 606 4.75 13.32 37.36
C ARG A 606 5.56 14.31 36.53
N GLY A 607 6.66 13.84 35.94
CA GLY A 607 7.57 14.70 35.16
C GLY A 607 6.89 15.36 33.97
N ARG A 608 6.02 14.64 33.23
CA ARG A 608 5.28 15.21 32.10
C ARG A 608 4.28 16.29 32.51
N LEU A 609 3.62 16.14 33.66
CA LEU A 609 2.63 17.11 34.15
C LEU A 609 3.33 18.39 34.65
N GLU A 610 4.47 18.22 35.33
CA GLU A 610 5.33 19.34 35.75
C GLU A 610 5.90 20.10 34.54
N ALA A 611 6.34 19.38 33.50
CA ALA A 611 6.79 19.97 32.25
C ALA A 611 5.67 20.74 31.51
N TRP A 612 4.46 20.18 31.46
CA TRP A 612 3.29 20.86 30.87
C TRP A 612 2.94 22.13 31.63
N ARG A 613 3.06 22.12 32.96
CA ARG A 613 2.87 23.31 33.80
C ARG A 613 3.98 24.34 33.62
N ALA A 614 5.23 23.91 33.43
CA ALA A 614 6.39 24.80 33.19
C ALA A 614 6.26 25.56 31.87
N SER A 615 5.59 24.98 30.87
CA SER A 615 5.36 25.61 29.56
C SER A 615 4.25 26.69 29.54
N ALA A 616 3.55 26.89 30.66
CA ALA A 616 2.40 27.78 30.74
C ALA A 616 2.80 29.27 30.73
N VAL A 617 2.03 30.10 30.01
CA VAL A 617 2.22 31.55 30.00
C VAL A 617 1.71 32.18 31.31
N PRO A 618 2.53 32.94 32.05
CA PRO A 618 2.10 33.62 33.28
C PRO A 618 0.90 34.53 33.04
N GLY A 619 -0.06 34.55 33.97
CA GLY A 619 -1.26 35.40 33.88
C GLY A 619 -2.37 34.85 32.95
N THR A 620 -2.17 33.69 32.32
CA THR A 620 -3.20 33.01 31.52
C THR A 620 -3.86 31.87 32.30
N PRO A 621 -5.04 31.36 31.88
CA PRO A 621 -5.67 30.17 32.47
C PRO A 621 -4.79 28.91 32.43
N GLU A 622 -3.73 28.90 31.62
CA GLU A 622 -2.77 27.80 31.56
C GLU A 622 -1.93 27.68 32.83
N ALA A 623 -1.64 28.80 33.48
CA ALA A 623 -0.77 28.88 34.64
C ALA A 623 -1.58 28.60 35.92
N THR A 624 -2.05 27.35 36.05
CA THR A 624 -2.84 26.91 37.22
C THR A 624 -2.13 27.22 38.54
N PRO A 625 -2.86 27.51 39.63
CA PRO A 625 -2.27 27.79 40.93
C PRO A 625 -1.26 26.71 41.36
N LEU A 626 -0.14 27.14 41.94
CA LEU A 626 0.89 26.22 42.40
C LEU A 626 0.32 25.40 43.58
N THR A 627 0.33 24.08 43.44
CA THR A 627 -0.06 23.16 44.51
C THR A 627 1.12 22.99 45.48
N PRO A 628 0.90 22.53 46.73
CA PRO A 628 1.99 22.21 47.65
C PRO A 628 3.04 21.28 47.01
N ARG A 629 2.57 20.31 46.22
CA ARG A 629 3.41 19.40 45.44
C ARG A 629 4.33 20.09 44.43
N HIS A 630 3.89 21.21 43.82
CA HIS A 630 4.75 21.99 42.91
C HIS A 630 5.82 22.77 43.68
N LEU A 631 5.52 23.18 44.92
CA LEU A 631 6.46 23.92 45.76
C LEU A 631 7.53 23.01 46.40
N GLU A 632 7.23 21.72 46.56
CA GLU A 632 8.21 20.69 46.91
C GLU A 632 9.26 20.50 45.80
N THR A 633 8.90 20.72 44.53
CA THR A 633 9.84 20.51 43.43
C THR A 633 10.70 21.74 43.18
N GLN A 634 10.13 22.93 43.16
CA GLN A 634 10.87 24.17 42.92
C GLN A 634 10.19 25.37 43.61
N SER A 635 10.97 26.42 43.86
CA SER A 635 10.42 27.65 44.44
C SER A 635 9.40 28.31 43.50
N ALA A 636 8.45 29.06 44.08
CA ALA A 636 7.48 29.83 43.29
C ALA A 636 8.15 30.82 42.33
N SER A 637 9.30 31.40 42.72
CA SER A 637 10.10 32.28 41.87
C SER A 637 10.63 31.54 40.63
N THR A 638 11.13 30.32 40.81
CA THR A 638 11.61 29.47 39.71
C THR A 638 10.48 29.11 38.74
N TRP A 639 9.30 28.74 39.24
CA TRP A 639 8.13 28.47 38.41
C TRP A 639 7.70 29.68 37.57
N ASN A 640 7.73 30.88 38.15
CA ASN A 640 7.44 32.11 37.42
C ASN A 640 8.51 32.43 36.37
N MET A 641 9.80 32.25 36.71
CA MET A 641 10.90 32.44 35.76
C MET A 641 10.79 31.50 34.56
N LEU A 642 10.47 30.22 34.80
CA LEU A 642 10.23 29.24 33.74
C LEU A 642 9.04 29.61 32.86
N GLY A 643 7.95 30.10 33.44
CA GLY A 643 6.82 30.60 32.67
C GLY A 643 7.18 31.82 31.81
N ILE A 644 7.97 32.77 32.31
CA ILE A 644 8.45 33.92 31.53
C ILE A 644 9.35 33.45 30.39
N PHE A 645 10.31 32.57 30.67
CA PHE A 645 11.18 31.98 29.66
C PHE A 645 10.35 31.23 28.59
N ALA A 646 9.37 30.44 29.01
CA ALA A 646 8.46 29.74 28.13
C ALA A 646 7.72 30.69 27.19
N THR A 647 7.25 31.84 27.70
CA THR A 647 6.62 32.88 26.88
C THR A 647 7.58 33.47 25.85
N ILE A 648 8.82 33.80 26.26
CA ILE A 648 9.85 34.37 25.37
C ILE A 648 10.17 33.41 24.22
N VAL A 649 10.21 32.09 24.47
CA VAL A 649 10.47 31.08 23.45
C VAL A 649 9.21 30.78 22.62
N ARG A 650 8.03 30.75 23.25
CA ARG A 650 6.77 30.43 22.55
C ARG A 650 6.36 31.51 21.56
N LEU A 651 6.55 32.80 21.84
CA LEU A 651 6.10 33.87 20.93
C LEU A 651 6.75 33.79 19.53
N PRO A 652 8.09 33.67 19.40
CA PRO A 652 8.74 33.42 18.11
C PRO A 652 8.26 32.12 17.45
N LEU A 653 8.09 31.05 18.23
CA LEU A 653 7.64 29.76 17.71
C LEU A 653 6.19 29.82 17.19
N MET A 654 5.32 30.57 17.86
CA MET A 654 3.96 30.87 17.41
C MET A 654 3.98 31.67 16.10
N ALA A 655 4.80 32.72 16.02
CA ALA A 655 4.96 33.50 14.79
C ALA A 655 5.50 32.64 13.64
N PHE A 656 6.45 31.75 13.91
CA PHE A 656 6.97 30.80 12.94
C PHE A 656 5.89 29.83 12.45
N VAL A 657 5.07 29.26 13.35
CA VAL A 657 3.95 28.37 12.95
C VAL A 657 2.93 29.13 12.09
N VAL A 658 2.62 30.39 12.41
CA VAL A 658 1.75 31.23 11.56
C VAL A 658 2.38 31.41 10.18
N TRP A 659 3.65 31.81 10.11
CA TRP A 659 4.37 31.98 8.85
C TRP A 659 4.36 30.68 8.03
N MET A 660 4.68 29.56 8.65
CA MET A 660 4.76 28.24 8.02
C MET A 660 3.42 27.76 7.46
N LEU A 661 2.30 28.02 8.15
CA LEU A 661 0.98 27.54 7.73
C LEU A 661 0.26 28.51 6.77
N ALA A 662 0.44 29.82 6.95
CA ALA A 662 -0.34 30.84 6.25
C ALA A 662 0.43 31.58 5.15
N PHE A 663 1.76 31.51 5.12
CA PHE A 663 2.58 32.30 4.19
C PHE A 663 3.62 31.49 3.42
N ALA A 664 4.14 30.39 3.96
CA ALA A 664 5.08 29.54 3.24
C ALA A 664 4.38 28.84 2.06
N LEU A 665 5.01 28.89 0.88
CA LEU A 665 4.51 28.25 -0.33
C LEU A 665 4.99 26.80 -0.39
N TYR A 666 4.07 25.88 -0.66
CA TYR A 666 4.36 24.45 -0.80
C TYR A 666 4.19 24.01 -2.26
N SER A 667 4.82 22.88 -2.61
CA SER A 667 4.85 22.30 -3.97
C SER A 667 3.48 22.12 -4.61
N ASP A 668 2.44 21.91 -3.79
CA ASP A 668 1.10 21.56 -4.24
C ASP A 668 0.26 22.80 -4.57
N GLY A 669 0.46 23.29 -5.80
CA GLY A 669 -0.26 24.45 -6.32
C GLY A 669 0.31 25.80 -5.90
N ASN A 670 1.56 25.82 -5.41
CA ASN A 670 2.31 27.04 -5.06
C ASN A 670 1.50 28.01 -4.18
N ARG A 671 0.88 27.47 -3.12
CA ARG A 671 0.02 28.21 -2.19
C ARG A 671 0.29 27.80 -0.73
N PRO A 672 -0.09 28.64 0.25
CA PRO A 672 -0.05 28.27 1.66
C PRO A 672 -1.01 27.14 2.03
N ILE A 673 -0.73 26.46 3.14
CA ILE A 673 -1.56 25.37 3.70
C ILE A 673 -2.95 25.88 4.08
N ILE A 674 -2.96 27.02 4.79
CA ILE A 674 -4.17 27.73 5.16
C ILE A 674 -4.20 29.01 4.33
N SER A 675 -4.86 28.93 3.18
CA SER A 675 -5.06 30.05 2.26
C SER A 675 -6.25 30.92 2.67
N ASP A 676 -6.36 32.10 2.06
CA ASP A 676 -7.57 32.93 2.06
C ASP A 676 -8.01 33.41 3.45
N LEU A 677 -7.05 33.73 4.31
CA LEU A 677 -7.33 34.28 5.66
C LEU A 677 -8.00 35.65 5.64
N ASN A 678 -7.94 36.39 4.52
CA ASN A 678 -8.62 37.67 4.37
C ASN A 678 -10.13 37.44 4.13
N PRO A 679 -11.00 37.79 5.09
CA PRO A 679 -12.44 37.55 4.96
C PRO A 679 -13.05 38.29 3.77
N LEU A 680 -12.54 39.47 3.42
CA LEU A 680 -13.08 40.26 2.32
C LEU A 680 -12.82 39.60 0.96
N ALA A 681 -11.68 38.95 0.79
CA ALA A 681 -11.37 38.19 -0.44
C ALA A 681 -12.09 36.83 -0.46
N ALA A 682 -12.24 36.19 0.69
CA ALA A 682 -12.93 34.91 0.82
C ALA A 682 -14.44 35.00 0.48
N PHE A 683 -15.06 36.17 0.65
CA PHE A 683 -16.50 36.35 0.48
C PHE A 683 -16.91 37.10 -0.80
N SER A 684 -15.97 37.68 -1.57
CA SER A 684 -16.31 38.72 -2.56
C SER A 684 -16.94 38.25 -3.86
N LEU A 685 -16.98 36.94 -4.16
CA LEU A 685 -17.35 36.41 -5.49
C LEU A 685 -18.25 35.16 -5.46
N SER A 686 -18.78 34.78 -4.30
CA SER A 686 -19.45 33.49 -4.10
C SER A 686 -20.98 33.57 -4.07
N SER A 687 -21.63 32.59 -4.68
CA SER A 687 -23.09 32.40 -4.62
C SER A 687 -23.58 31.79 -3.29
N ASN A 688 -22.68 31.33 -2.39
CA ASN A 688 -23.05 30.68 -1.13
C ASN A 688 -22.19 31.17 0.05
N LEU A 689 -22.49 32.38 0.51
CA LEU A 689 -21.80 33.08 1.59
C LEU A 689 -21.70 32.26 2.90
N GLY A 690 -22.74 31.49 3.22
CA GLY A 690 -22.78 30.69 4.46
C GLY A 690 -21.76 29.55 4.46
N LYS A 691 -21.58 28.89 3.31
CA LYS A 691 -20.58 27.83 3.14
C LYS A 691 -19.16 28.38 3.30
N ASP A 692 -18.86 29.49 2.65
CA ASP A 692 -17.50 30.05 2.67
C ASP A 692 -17.14 30.67 4.02
N ALA A 693 -18.11 31.27 4.71
CA ALA A 693 -17.95 31.72 6.09
C ALA A 693 -17.62 30.56 7.04
N ALA A 694 -18.28 29.40 6.86
CA ALA A 694 -18.00 28.21 7.65
C ALA A 694 -16.59 27.65 7.37
N ILE A 695 -16.19 27.53 6.10
CA ILE A 695 -14.85 27.06 5.71
C ILE A 695 -13.76 28.01 6.25
N TRP A 696 -13.96 29.31 6.09
CA TRP A 696 -13.05 30.33 6.63
C TRP A 696 -12.93 30.22 8.15
N LEU A 697 -14.05 30.06 8.86
CA LEU A 697 -14.05 29.89 10.31
C LEU A 697 -13.27 28.63 10.72
N VAL A 698 -13.45 27.50 10.04
CA VAL A 698 -12.70 26.27 10.31
C VAL A 698 -11.20 26.48 10.07
N LYS A 699 -10.81 27.13 8.96
CA LYS A 699 -9.41 27.48 8.65
C LYS A 699 -8.79 28.33 9.76
N VAL A 700 -9.48 29.38 10.20
CA VAL A 700 -9.02 30.27 11.28
C VAL A 700 -8.93 29.55 12.61
N LEU A 701 -9.95 28.78 13.00
CA LEU A 701 -9.95 28.01 14.25
C LEU A 701 -8.81 26.98 14.25
N THR A 702 -8.59 26.29 13.15
CA THR A 702 -7.49 25.33 13.01
C THR A 702 -6.14 26.03 13.19
N LEU A 703 -5.95 27.19 12.55
CA LEU A 703 -4.75 28.00 12.72
C LEU A 703 -4.55 28.43 14.18
N VAL A 704 -5.58 28.99 14.82
CA VAL A 704 -5.52 29.47 16.21
C VAL A 704 -5.19 28.33 17.18
N ILE A 705 -5.88 27.20 17.07
CA ILE A 705 -5.64 26.02 17.92
C ILE A 705 -4.22 25.48 17.71
N THR A 706 -3.76 25.38 16.47
CA THR A 706 -2.42 24.86 16.14
C THR A 706 -1.32 25.78 16.67
N VAL A 707 -1.45 27.09 16.42
CA VAL A 707 -0.52 28.11 16.92
C VAL A 707 -0.49 28.14 18.44
N TYR A 708 -1.62 27.88 19.10
CA TYR A 708 -1.69 27.86 20.56
C TYR A 708 -1.06 26.60 21.18
N PHE A 709 -1.38 25.41 20.65
CA PHE A 709 -0.99 24.14 21.26
C PHE A 709 0.36 23.58 20.78
N VAL A 710 0.71 23.70 19.49
CA VAL A 710 1.94 23.07 18.96
C VAL A 710 3.21 23.65 19.60
N PRO A 711 3.39 24.98 19.68
CA PRO A 711 4.54 25.57 20.36
C PRO A 711 4.65 25.16 21.83
N ARG A 712 3.50 25.03 22.52
CA ARG A 712 3.44 24.59 23.92
C ARG A 712 3.85 23.12 24.05
N LEU A 713 3.35 22.26 23.17
CA LEU A 713 3.68 20.83 23.16
C LEU A 713 5.17 20.60 22.93
N LEU A 714 5.78 21.30 21.96
CA LEU A 714 7.21 21.22 21.67
C LEU A 714 8.05 21.63 22.89
N LEU A 715 7.72 22.78 23.50
CA LEU A 715 8.43 23.26 24.68
C LEU A 715 8.24 22.32 25.89
N SER A 716 7.02 21.84 26.11
CA SER A 716 6.74 20.85 27.15
C SER A 716 7.49 19.55 26.93
N GLY A 717 7.73 19.14 25.68
CA GLY A 717 8.53 17.96 25.35
C GLY A 717 10.00 18.14 25.76
N VAL A 718 10.58 19.31 25.49
CA VAL A 718 11.95 19.64 25.93
C VAL A 718 12.04 19.64 27.46
N PHE A 719 11.08 20.28 28.14
CA PHE A 719 11.03 20.29 29.61
C PHE A 719 10.79 18.89 30.21
N ALA A 720 10.04 18.03 29.52
CA ALA A 720 9.76 16.68 30.01
C ALA A 720 11.04 15.87 30.21
N VAL A 721 12.05 16.03 29.34
CA VAL A 721 13.36 15.36 29.52
C VAL A 721 13.96 15.71 30.88
N TYR A 722 14.01 17.00 31.23
CA TYR A 722 14.54 17.44 32.52
C TYR A 722 13.69 16.97 33.70
N TYR A 723 12.37 17.20 33.69
CA TYR A 723 11.51 16.89 34.82
C TYR A 723 11.35 15.39 35.07
N VAL A 724 11.34 14.58 34.00
CA VAL A 724 11.32 13.11 34.12
C VAL A 724 12.64 12.59 34.68
N LEU A 725 13.78 13.00 34.13
CA LEU A 725 15.09 12.58 34.66
C LEU A 725 15.29 13.04 36.11
N ARG A 726 14.88 14.27 36.44
CA ARG A 726 14.92 14.78 37.82
C ARG A 726 14.09 13.91 38.74
N ASP A 727 12.86 13.59 38.38
CA ASP A 727 12.00 12.76 39.22
C ASP A 727 12.60 11.36 39.44
N TRP A 728 13.21 10.79 38.40
CA TRP A 728 13.91 9.51 38.46
C TRP A 728 15.09 9.52 39.41
N PHE A 729 15.97 10.52 39.34
CA PHE A 729 17.21 10.55 40.13
C PHE A 729 17.04 11.16 41.52
N VAL A 730 16.15 12.16 41.68
CA VAL A 730 15.97 12.88 42.96
C VAL A 730 14.96 12.18 43.85
N ASN A 731 13.81 11.76 43.28
CA ASN A 731 12.73 11.12 44.06
C ASN A 731 12.77 9.59 43.97
N ASN A 732 13.76 9.02 43.25
CA ASN A 732 13.87 7.59 42.98
C ASN A 732 12.58 6.98 42.39
N SER A 733 11.85 7.76 41.59
CA SER A 733 10.46 7.43 41.25
C SER A 733 10.33 6.20 40.34
N ILE A 734 11.39 5.84 39.61
CA ILE A 734 11.44 4.60 38.83
C ILE A 734 11.20 3.39 39.74
N VAL A 735 11.90 3.31 40.87
CA VAL A 735 11.81 2.17 41.79
C VAL A 735 10.48 2.17 42.53
N THR A 736 9.99 3.35 42.96
CA THR A 736 8.73 3.46 43.70
C THR A 736 7.50 3.16 42.83
N ASN A 737 7.53 3.52 41.55
CA ASN A 737 6.39 3.38 40.65
C ASN A 737 6.39 2.07 39.85
N LEU A 738 7.46 1.28 39.96
CA LEU A 738 7.60 -0.01 39.30
C LEU A 738 6.44 -1.00 39.59
N PRO A 739 5.91 -1.10 40.82
CA PRO A 739 4.73 -1.92 41.10
C PRO A 739 3.47 -1.46 40.35
N ALA A 740 3.26 -0.15 40.24
CA ALA A 740 2.10 0.41 39.52
C ALA A 740 2.16 0.12 38.00
N VAL A 741 3.36 -0.08 37.45
CA VAL A 741 3.56 -0.53 36.06
C VAL A 741 3.16 -1.99 35.90
N LEU A 742 3.51 -2.85 36.86
CA LEU A 742 3.11 -4.27 36.88
C LEU A 742 1.58 -4.47 36.98
N GLU A 743 0.87 -3.54 37.63
CA GLU A 743 -0.60 -3.56 37.73
C GLU A 743 -1.29 -3.19 36.42
N ARG A 744 -0.56 -2.57 35.49
CA ARG A 744 -1.03 -2.15 34.16
C ARG A 744 -0.76 -3.20 33.08
N SER A 745 -0.47 -4.45 33.44
CA SER A 745 -0.16 -5.54 32.51
C SER A 745 -1.20 -5.77 31.41
N TYR A 746 -2.47 -5.42 31.65
CA TYR A 746 -3.52 -5.45 30.64
C TYR A 746 -3.23 -4.58 29.41
N PHE A 747 -2.56 -3.43 29.56
CA PHE A 747 -2.14 -2.62 28.41
C PHE A 747 -1.09 -3.35 27.56
N GLY A 748 -0.12 -4.01 28.22
CA GLY A 748 0.89 -4.81 27.54
C GLY A 748 0.29 -6.01 26.79
N LEU A 749 -0.64 -6.73 27.43
CA LEU A 749 -1.35 -7.85 26.82
C LEU A 749 -2.22 -7.40 25.65
N ALA A 750 -3.05 -6.36 25.83
CA ALA A 750 -3.91 -5.82 24.79
C ALA A 750 -3.11 -5.34 23.58
N ALA A 751 -2.03 -4.58 23.83
CA ALA A 751 -1.24 -3.99 22.77
C ALA A 751 -0.44 -5.04 22.00
N SER A 752 0.26 -5.95 22.68
CA SER A 752 1.00 -7.03 22.02
C SER A 752 0.06 -7.99 21.29
N GLY A 753 -1.09 -8.34 21.88
CA GLY A 753 -2.07 -9.26 21.27
C GLY A 753 -2.69 -8.68 20.00
N ALA A 754 -3.14 -7.42 20.05
CA ALA A 754 -3.66 -6.73 18.87
C ALA A 754 -2.58 -6.52 17.81
N ALA A 755 -1.37 -6.11 18.21
CA ALA A 755 -0.26 -5.95 17.27
C ALA A 755 0.11 -7.27 16.58
N THR A 756 0.15 -8.37 17.33
CA THR A 756 0.38 -9.72 16.79
C THR A 756 -0.67 -10.06 15.74
N PHE A 757 -1.96 -9.91 16.07
CA PHE A 757 -3.05 -10.24 15.16
C PHE A 757 -2.97 -9.43 13.86
N PHE A 758 -2.82 -8.10 13.94
CA PHE A 758 -2.84 -7.26 12.75
C PHE A 758 -1.55 -7.30 11.92
N PHE A 759 -0.37 -7.48 12.52
CA PHE A 759 0.84 -7.75 11.73
C PHE A 759 0.79 -9.14 11.08
N CYS A 760 0.17 -10.12 11.72
CA CYS A 760 -0.11 -11.43 11.10
C CYS A 760 -1.06 -11.27 9.91
N VAL A 761 -2.15 -10.51 10.05
CA VAL A 761 -3.04 -10.16 8.93
C VAL A 761 -2.26 -9.48 7.81
N ALA A 762 -1.38 -8.52 8.11
CA ALA A 762 -0.54 -7.89 7.08
C ALA A 762 0.36 -8.87 6.32
N SER A 763 0.82 -9.94 6.98
CA SER A 763 1.77 -10.90 6.38
C SER A 763 1.11 -12.03 5.59
N PHE A 764 -0.19 -12.30 5.83
CA PHE A 764 -0.87 -13.47 5.26
C PHE A 764 -2.20 -13.16 4.57
N ALA A 765 -2.78 -11.96 4.75
CA ALA A 765 -4.03 -11.62 4.11
C ALA A 765 -3.80 -11.30 2.62
N PRO A 766 -4.43 -12.02 1.69
CA PRO A 766 -4.17 -11.88 0.24
C PRO A 766 -4.63 -10.53 -0.35
N VAL A 767 -5.38 -9.74 0.42
CA VAL A 767 -5.95 -8.45 -0.02
C VAL A 767 -4.91 -7.32 -0.02
N LEU A 768 -3.79 -7.51 0.68
CA LEU A 768 -2.86 -6.43 0.98
C LEU A 768 -1.64 -6.52 0.08
N ASP A 769 -1.56 -5.62 -0.90
CA ASP A 769 -0.36 -5.49 -1.73
C ASP A 769 0.80 -4.89 -0.91
N GLU A 770 1.80 -5.72 -0.65
CA GLU A 770 3.02 -5.37 0.08
C GLU A 770 4.00 -4.53 -0.76
N ASN A 771 3.77 -4.45 -2.07
CA ASN A 771 4.69 -3.85 -3.01
C ASN A 771 4.66 -2.33 -3.03
N PHE A 772 5.79 -1.76 -3.44
CA PHE A 772 5.93 -0.31 -3.59
C PHE A 772 5.40 0.15 -4.95
N SER A 773 4.30 0.92 -4.90
CA SER A 773 3.63 1.48 -6.08
C SER A 773 3.81 3.01 -6.16
N PRO A 774 3.80 3.61 -7.37
CA PRO A 774 3.83 5.06 -7.50
C PRO A 774 2.63 5.69 -6.82
N LEU A 775 2.86 6.83 -6.17
CA LEU A 775 1.76 7.60 -5.61
C LEU A 775 0.89 8.20 -6.70
N GLN A 776 -0.43 8.11 -6.46
CA GLN A 776 -1.42 8.88 -7.19
C GLN A 776 -1.02 10.37 -7.14
N PRO A 777 -1.19 11.15 -8.22
CA PRO A 777 -0.73 12.54 -8.28
C PRO A 777 -1.17 13.39 -7.07
N VAL A 778 -2.39 13.18 -6.58
CA VAL A 778 -2.94 13.88 -5.41
C VAL A 778 -2.27 13.52 -4.07
N LEU A 779 -1.66 12.34 -3.98
CA LEU A 779 -0.95 11.85 -2.80
C LEU A 779 0.53 12.28 -2.78
N ARG A 780 1.03 12.91 -3.85
CA ARG A 780 2.42 13.40 -3.95
C ARG A 780 2.71 14.62 -3.06
N SER A 781 1.71 15.16 -2.35
CA SER A 781 1.97 16.08 -1.24
C SER A 781 2.50 15.29 -0.05
N ASN A 782 3.80 15.42 0.26
CA ASN A 782 4.37 14.75 1.43
C ASN A 782 3.74 15.28 2.73
N MET A 783 3.35 16.55 2.74
CA MET A 783 2.85 17.22 3.94
C MET A 783 1.45 16.73 4.35
N TRP A 784 0.45 16.72 3.47
CA TRP A 784 -0.89 16.23 3.83
C TRP A 784 -0.91 14.72 4.09
N LEU A 785 -0.12 13.97 3.32
CA LEU A 785 0.08 12.54 3.56
C LEU A 785 0.64 12.29 4.97
N THR A 786 1.62 13.10 5.40
CA THR A 786 2.20 12.97 6.74
C THR A 786 1.27 13.48 7.85
N VAL A 787 0.61 14.62 7.67
CA VAL A 787 -0.13 15.27 8.76
C VAL A 787 -1.55 14.71 8.89
N HIS A 788 -2.33 14.67 7.81
CA HIS A 788 -3.71 14.19 7.87
C HIS A 788 -3.77 12.67 8.00
N VAL A 789 -3.12 11.93 7.08
CA VAL A 789 -3.27 10.47 7.00
C VAL A 789 -2.65 9.78 8.22
N LEU A 790 -1.46 10.19 8.70
CA LEU A 790 -0.93 9.60 9.94
C LEU A 790 -1.81 9.91 11.16
N THR A 791 -2.42 11.09 11.23
CA THR A 791 -3.32 11.45 12.35
C THR A 791 -4.58 10.59 12.36
N ILE A 792 -5.24 10.40 11.21
CA ILE A 792 -6.45 9.57 11.13
C ILE A 792 -6.12 8.09 11.36
N VAL A 793 -5.00 7.58 10.84
CA VAL A 793 -4.62 6.18 11.08
C VAL A 793 -4.17 5.97 12.52
N ALA A 794 -3.54 6.95 13.16
CA ALA A 794 -3.24 6.89 14.59
C ALA A 794 -4.51 6.83 15.46
N SER A 795 -5.61 7.46 15.02
CA SER A 795 -6.90 7.31 15.71
C SER A 795 -7.43 5.88 15.61
N TYR A 796 -7.19 5.19 14.50
CA TYR A 796 -7.52 3.77 14.36
C TYR A 796 -6.71 2.90 15.33
N GLY A 797 -5.43 3.22 15.54
CA GLY A 797 -4.60 2.57 16.55
C GLY A 797 -5.13 2.79 17.98
N ALA A 798 -5.51 4.02 18.32
CA ALA A 798 -6.12 4.31 19.62
C ALA A 798 -7.45 3.56 19.83
N GLY A 799 -8.30 3.52 18.80
CA GLY A 799 -9.56 2.76 18.80
C GLY A 799 -9.32 1.25 18.94
N MET A 800 -8.32 0.71 18.24
CA MET A 800 -7.92 -0.69 18.32
C MET A 800 -7.39 -1.07 19.70
N LEU A 801 -6.59 -0.21 20.34
CA LEU A 801 -6.15 -0.44 21.73
C LEU A 801 -7.36 -0.51 22.68
N SER A 802 -8.33 0.39 22.52
CA SER A 802 -9.56 0.34 23.31
C SER A 802 -10.37 -0.93 23.04
N TRP A 803 -10.44 -1.38 21.80
CA TRP A 803 -11.10 -2.62 21.42
C TRP A 803 -10.41 -3.83 22.04
N ALA A 804 -9.09 -3.91 21.97
CA ALA A 804 -8.32 -5.01 22.56
C ALA A 804 -8.50 -5.10 24.08
N LEU A 805 -8.51 -3.95 24.78
CA LEU A 805 -8.87 -3.88 26.20
C LEU A 805 -10.32 -4.30 26.45
N GLY A 806 -11.24 -3.92 25.55
CA GLY A 806 -12.64 -4.34 25.58
C GLY A 806 -12.82 -5.84 25.43
N VAL A 807 -12.08 -6.48 24.52
CA VAL A 807 -12.06 -7.94 24.33
C VAL A 807 -11.61 -8.64 25.61
N ILE A 808 -10.55 -8.15 26.26
CA ILE A 808 -10.11 -8.67 27.57
C ILE A 808 -11.19 -8.46 28.64
N ALA A 809 -11.90 -7.32 28.63
CA ALA A 809 -12.99 -7.09 29.57
C ALA A 809 -14.16 -8.05 29.35
N LEU A 810 -14.52 -8.32 28.08
CA LEU A 810 -15.55 -9.30 27.72
C LEU A 810 -15.17 -10.71 28.17
N PHE A 811 -13.89 -11.08 28.14
CA PHE A 811 -13.40 -12.34 28.70
C PHE A 811 -13.74 -12.48 30.19
N PHE A 812 -13.58 -11.42 30.98
CA PHE A 812 -13.98 -11.41 32.39
C PHE A 812 -15.49 -11.33 32.61
N TYR A 813 -16.26 -10.77 31.68
CA TYR A 813 -17.73 -10.77 31.75
C TYR A 813 -18.34 -12.15 31.43
N MET A 814 -17.80 -12.83 30.41
CA MET A 814 -17.79 -14.30 30.27
C MET A 814 -16.96 -14.90 31.42
N PHE A 815 -16.68 -16.18 31.60
CA PHE A 815 -15.72 -16.76 32.57
C PHE A 815 -15.49 -16.22 34.02
N GLY A 816 -15.23 -14.94 34.29
CA GLY A 816 -14.94 -14.41 35.63
C GLY A 816 -16.05 -14.61 36.67
N THR A 817 -15.67 -14.64 37.94
CA THR A 817 -16.56 -14.87 39.09
C THR A 817 -17.32 -13.61 39.50
N TYR A 818 -18.64 -13.66 39.45
CA TYR A 818 -19.51 -12.58 39.90
C TYR A 818 -19.55 -12.52 41.43
N ARG A 819 -19.63 -11.31 41.98
CA ARG A 819 -19.51 -11.05 43.43
C ARG A 819 -20.84 -10.57 44.00
N ALA A 820 -21.08 -10.88 45.28
CA ALA A 820 -22.30 -10.46 45.96
C ALA A 820 -22.52 -8.92 45.91
N PRO A 821 -23.79 -8.48 45.91
CA PRO A 821 -24.13 -7.06 45.96
C PRO A 821 -23.67 -6.48 47.31
N VAL A 822 -23.22 -5.23 47.29
CA VAL A 822 -22.81 -4.51 48.52
C VAL A 822 -23.92 -3.56 48.89
N THR A 823 -24.43 -3.66 50.11
CA THR A 823 -25.27 -2.62 50.70
C THR A 823 -24.41 -1.36 50.90
N PRO A 824 -24.79 -0.20 50.35
CA PRO A 824 -23.97 0.99 50.42
C PRO A 824 -23.98 1.55 51.85
N VAL A 825 -22.96 1.24 52.65
CA VAL A 825 -22.72 1.90 53.95
C VAL A 825 -21.66 2.99 53.75
N GLY A 826 -22.08 4.25 53.81
CA GLY A 826 -21.23 5.41 54.15
C GLY A 826 -20.21 5.93 53.13
N ALA A 827 -20.65 6.42 51.96
CA ALA A 827 -19.79 7.24 51.08
C ALA A 827 -20.02 8.76 51.31
N PRO A 828 -18.97 9.60 51.44
CA PRO A 828 -19.11 11.06 51.60
C PRO A 828 -19.78 11.74 50.40
N GLU A 829 -20.62 12.73 50.66
CA GLU A 829 -21.58 13.39 49.73
C GLU A 829 -20.97 14.08 48.48
N GLY A 830 -19.65 14.21 48.37
CA GLY A 830 -19.00 15.03 47.32
C GLY A 830 -18.73 14.36 45.98
N PHE A 831 -19.03 13.08 45.78
CA PHE A 831 -18.64 12.31 44.59
C PHE A 831 -19.79 11.53 43.92
N ARG A 832 -21.04 12.01 44.06
CA ARG A 832 -22.22 11.40 43.41
C ARG A 832 -22.56 12.12 42.09
N PRO A 833 -22.69 11.40 40.95
CA PRO A 833 -23.41 11.90 39.78
C PRO A 833 -24.89 12.09 40.12
N ALA A 834 -25.52 13.15 39.59
CA ALA A 834 -26.84 13.64 40.00
C ALA A 834 -28.08 12.82 39.55
N HIS A 835 -27.95 11.53 39.22
CA HIS A 835 -29.10 10.68 38.87
C HIS A 835 -29.28 9.51 39.84
N ASP A 836 -30.36 9.59 40.62
CA ASP A 836 -30.89 8.60 41.58
C ASP A 836 -31.50 7.34 40.90
N ALA A 837 -30.79 6.72 39.95
CA ALA A 837 -31.19 5.43 39.40
C ALA A 837 -30.32 4.32 40.00
N HIS A 838 -30.68 3.86 41.20
CA HIS A 838 -30.14 2.63 41.76
C HIS A 838 -30.62 1.44 40.93
N ALA A 839 -29.86 1.05 39.89
CA ALA A 839 -29.89 -0.34 39.47
C ALA A 839 -29.16 -1.15 40.54
N GLU A 840 -29.89 -1.65 41.54
CA GLU A 840 -29.41 -2.70 42.42
C GLU A 840 -29.10 -3.94 41.55
N LEU A 841 -27.86 -4.02 41.05
CA LEU A 841 -27.39 -5.19 40.33
C LEU A 841 -27.46 -6.40 41.28
N GLY A 842 -28.10 -7.49 40.86
CA GLY A 842 -28.22 -8.71 41.67
C GLY A 842 -26.85 -9.25 42.09
N TYR A 843 -25.89 -9.28 41.17
CA TYR A 843 -24.47 -9.55 41.43
C TYR A 843 -23.59 -8.53 40.70
N ARG A 844 -22.44 -8.20 41.29
CA ARG A 844 -21.46 -7.29 40.69
C ARG A 844 -20.48 -8.06 39.79
N PRO A 845 -20.11 -7.51 38.63
CA PRO A 845 -19.10 -8.12 37.76
C PRO A 845 -17.71 -8.16 38.43
N PRO A 846 -16.77 -8.94 37.86
CA PRO A 846 -15.38 -8.99 38.32
C PRO A 846 -14.74 -7.61 38.39
N GLU A 847 -13.78 -7.43 39.31
CA GLU A 847 -13.14 -6.13 39.57
C GLU A 847 -12.36 -5.61 38.37
N GLN A 848 -11.77 -6.55 37.64
CA GLN A 848 -11.02 -6.33 36.42
C GLN A 848 -11.85 -5.57 35.39
N CYS A 849 -13.16 -5.83 35.31
CA CYS A 849 -14.06 -5.12 34.39
C CYS A 849 -14.14 -3.61 34.67
N ALA A 850 -14.07 -3.19 35.94
CA ALA A 850 -14.09 -1.77 36.29
C ALA A 850 -12.79 -1.06 35.90
N VAL A 851 -11.65 -1.71 36.15
CA VAL A 851 -10.32 -1.20 35.78
C VAL A 851 -10.19 -1.10 34.25
N LEU A 852 -10.54 -2.17 33.53
CA LEU A 852 -10.50 -2.22 32.07
C LEU A 852 -11.45 -1.19 31.44
N ALA A 853 -12.65 -1.01 31.98
CA ALA A 853 -13.56 0.04 31.52
C ALA A 853 -12.93 1.43 31.65
N GLY A 854 -12.21 1.71 32.74
CA GLY A 854 -11.45 2.95 32.90
C GLY A 854 -10.37 3.12 31.83
N TYR A 855 -9.63 2.05 31.50
CA TYR A 855 -8.61 2.06 30.44
C TYR A 855 -9.20 2.23 29.04
N CYS A 856 -10.33 1.59 28.75
CA CYS A 856 -11.09 1.80 27.52
C CYS A 856 -11.52 3.26 27.40
N TYR A 857 -12.07 3.85 28.45
CA TYR A 857 -12.48 5.26 28.45
C TYR A 857 -11.34 6.20 28.06
N ARG A 858 -10.15 6.01 28.66
CA ARG A 858 -8.96 6.82 28.35
C ARG A 858 -8.48 6.61 26.91
N SER A 859 -8.52 5.38 26.42
CA SER A 859 -8.12 5.05 25.04
C SER A 859 -9.08 5.67 24.02
N ILE A 860 -10.40 5.63 24.27
CA ILE A 860 -11.43 6.28 23.45
C ILE A 860 -11.23 7.80 23.41
N GLN A 861 -10.86 8.45 24.52
CA GLN A 861 -10.57 9.90 24.53
C GLN A 861 -9.45 10.26 23.55
N VAL A 862 -8.38 9.46 23.48
CA VAL A 862 -7.30 9.66 22.51
C VAL A 862 -7.79 9.39 21.09
N ALA A 863 -8.57 8.32 20.88
CA ALA A 863 -9.14 7.99 19.57
C ALA A 863 -10.02 9.13 19.04
N VAL A 864 -10.92 9.69 19.85
CA VAL A 864 -11.78 10.83 19.47
C VAL A 864 -10.95 12.06 19.13
N MET A 865 -9.94 12.38 19.94
CA MET A 865 -9.11 13.57 19.70
C MET A 865 -8.39 13.47 18.35
N LEU A 866 -7.78 12.33 18.05
CA LEU A 866 -7.09 12.08 16.79
C LEU A 866 -8.08 11.97 15.61
N LEU A 867 -9.22 11.30 15.81
CA LEU A 867 -10.23 11.11 14.76
C LEU A 867 -10.85 12.45 14.36
N ALA A 868 -11.25 13.29 15.33
CA ALA A 868 -11.78 14.62 15.06
C ALA A 868 -10.77 15.51 14.35
N THR A 869 -9.52 15.52 14.84
CA THR A 869 -8.43 16.28 14.22
C THR A 869 -8.16 15.80 12.79
N GLY A 870 -8.08 14.48 12.59
CA GLY A 870 -7.92 13.85 11.29
C GLY A 870 -9.04 14.24 10.32
N THR A 871 -10.31 14.15 10.73
CA THR A 871 -11.45 14.51 9.87
C THR A 871 -11.42 15.98 9.45
N ILE A 872 -11.06 16.91 10.35
CA ILE A 872 -10.93 18.34 10.01
C ILE A 872 -9.77 18.58 9.04
N LEU A 873 -8.60 17.98 9.30
CA LEU A 873 -7.44 18.05 8.41
C LEU A 873 -7.73 17.45 7.03
N GLY A 874 -8.60 16.44 6.96
CA GLY A 874 -9.05 15.83 5.71
C GLY A 874 -9.85 16.79 4.85
N GLY A 875 -10.77 17.56 5.47
CA GLY A 875 -11.51 18.61 4.75
C GLY A 875 -10.61 19.74 4.23
N LEU A 876 -9.58 20.12 5.00
CA LEU A 876 -8.57 21.08 4.53
C LEU A 876 -7.76 20.54 3.34
N TRP A 877 -7.34 19.28 3.41
CA TRP A 877 -6.66 18.64 2.31
C TRP A 877 -7.54 18.52 1.06
N ALA A 878 -8.82 18.18 1.22
CA ALA A 878 -9.81 18.11 0.13
C ALA A 878 -9.99 19.47 -0.57
N ASP A 879 -10.03 20.56 0.20
CA ASP A 879 -10.13 21.94 -0.32
C ASP A 879 -8.92 22.30 -1.19
N VAL A 880 -7.73 21.89 -0.74
CA VAL A 880 -6.50 22.03 -1.49
C VAL A 880 -6.58 21.14 -2.75
N SER A 881 -6.75 19.84 -2.61
CA SER A 881 -6.59 18.89 -3.72
C SER A 881 -7.68 18.93 -4.78
N TRP A 882 -8.94 19.15 -4.41
CA TRP A 882 -10.08 19.12 -5.36
C TRP A 882 -10.86 20.44 -5.43
N GLY A 883 -10.41 21.48 -4.75
CA GLY A 883 -11.14 22.77 -4.70
C GLY A 883 -12.46 22.69 -3.93
N ARG A 884 -12.65 21.67 -3.09
CA ARG A 884 -13.84 21.52 -2.24
C ARG A 884 -13.50 21.00 -0.84
N PHE A 885 -13.92 21.74 0.19
CA PHE A 885 -13.73 21.34 1.59
C PHE A 885 -14.44 20.03 2.00
N TRP A 886 -15.66 19.79 1.51
CA TRP A 886 -16.44 18.59 1.82
C TRP A 886 -17.42 18.31 0.68
N GLY A 887 -17.59 17.04 0.33
CA GLY A 887 -18.38 16.57 -0.82
C GLY A 887 -19.35 15.44 -0.50
N TRP A 888 -19.47 15.02 0.76
CA TRP A 888 -20.37 13.94 1.20
C TRP A 888 -20.11 12.60 0.50
N ASP A 889 -18.88 12.36 0.06
CA ASP A 889 -18.52 11.06 -0.47
C ASP A 889 -18.49 10.01 0.66
N PRO A 890 -18.63 8.71 0.35
CA PRO A 890 -18.74 7.69 1.38
C PRO A 890 -17.61 7.70 2.42
N LYS A 891 -16.37 8.02 2.06
CA LYS A 891 -15.28 8.06 3.05
C LYS A 891 -15.43 9.22 4.01
N GLU A 892 -15.74 10.40 3.51
CA GLU A 892 -16.07 11.58 4.32
C GLU A 892 -17.25 11.29 5.28
N VAL A 893 -18.32 10.69 4.76
CA VAL A 893 -19.52 10.32 5.53
C VAL A 893 -19.19 9.32 6.64
N TRP A 894 -18.46 8.25 6.33
CA TRP A 894 -18.14 7.21 7.31
C TRP A 894 -17.09 7.66 8.34
N ALA A 895 -16.18 8.57 7.98
CA ALA A 895 -15.33 9.25 8.95
C ALA A 895 -16.17 10.07 9.95
N LEU A 896 -17.19 10.79 9.48
CA LEU A 896 -18.12 11.53 10.33
C LEU A 896 -18.97 10.59 11.21
N ILE A 897 -19.54 9.51 10.65
CA ILE A 897 -20.30 8.51 11.42
C ILE A 897 -19.45 7.92 12.53
N SER A 898 -18.22 7.50 12.22
CA SER A 898 -17.27 6.98 13.21
C SER A 898 -17.03 7.98 14.33
N LEU A 899 -16.78 9.26 14.00
CA LEU A 899 -16.59 10.31 14.98
C LEU A 899 -17.81 10.48 15.89
N LEU A 900 -19.01 10.55 15.31
CA LEU A 900 -20.26 10.71 16.06
C LEU A 900 -20.54 9.52 16.99
N VAL A 901 -20.27 8.28 16.56
CA VAL A 901 -20.42 7.09 17.38
C VAL A 901 -19.48 7.12 18.58
N TYR A 902 -18.19 7.43 18.37
CA TYR A 902 -17.23 7.53 19.47
C TYR A 902 -17.55 8.70 20.42
N LEU A 903 -18.05 9.82 19.91
CA LEU A 903 -18.53 10.94 20.73
C LEU A 903 -19.75 10.52 21.55
N ALA A 904 -20.72 9.80 20.96
CA ALA A 904 -21.88 9.30 21.68
C ALA A 904 -21.48 8.35 22.82
N ILE A 905 -20.43 7.53 22.63
CA ILE A 905 -19.89 6.67 23.69
C ILE A 905 -19.29 7.48 24.84
N LEU A 906 -18.47 8.49 24.55
CA LEU A 906 -17.88 9.34 25.59
C LEU A 906 -18.94 10.16 26.35
N HIS A 907 -19.89 10.75 25.62
CA HIS A 907 -20.96 11.55 26.22
C HIS A 907 -21.94 10.68 26.99
N GLY A 908 -22.28 9.49 26.48
CA GLY A 908 -23.10 8.52 27.19
C GLY A 908 -22.44 8.08 28.51
N ARG A 909 -21.11 7.94 28.54
CA ARG A 909 -20.39 7.68 29.79
C ARG A 909 -20.37 8.89 30.73
N PHE A 910 -20.15 10.10 30.19
CA PHE A 910 -20.12 11.34 30.98
C PHE A 910 -21.49 11.68 31.58
N ALA A 911 -22.57 11.50 30.82
CA ALA A 911 -23.95 11.70 31.24
C ALA A 911 -24.49 10.58 32.14
N GLY A 912 -23.71 9.52 32.39
CA GLY A 912 -24.10 8.39 33.22
C GLY A 912 -25.03 7.37 32.56
N TRP A 913 -25.32 7.51 31.26
CA TRP A 913 -26.14 6.55 30.50
C TRP A 913 -25.44 5.20 30.33
N PHE A 914 -24.11 5.20 30.24
CA PHE A 914 -23.32 3.99 30.07
C PHE A 914 -22.59 3.58 31.35
N ASN A 915 -22.95 2.39 31.85
CA ASN A 915 -22.20 1.68 32.87
C ASN A 915 -20.91 1.05 32.28
N ASN A 916 -20.12 0.35 33.11
CA ASN A 916 -18.86 -0.26 32.65
C ASN A 916 -19.06 -1.26 31.50
N PHE A 917 -20.15 -2.04 31.53
CA PHE A 917 -20.45 -2.98 30.46
C PHE A 917 -20.85 -2.26 29.17
N GLY A 918 -21.72 -1.25 29.25
CA GLY A 918 -22.11 -0.42 28.11
C GLY A 918 -20.93 0.29 27.45
N LEU A 919 -19.94 0.73 28.24
CA LEU A 919 -18.70 1.26 27.70
C LEU A 919 -17.88 0.21 26.95
N VAL A 920 -17.77 -1.02 27.48
CA VAL A 920 -17.10 -2.14 26.80
C VAL A 920 -17.80 -2.52 25.51
N VAL A 921 -19.14 -2.58 25.49
CA VAL A 921 -19.93 -2.76 24.25
C VAL A 921 -19.60 -1.65 23.25
N GLY A 922 -19.53 -0.40 23.73
CA GLY A 922 -19.13 0.76 22.92
C GLY A 922 -17.77 0.58 22.24
N THR A 923 -16.78 -0.04 22.89
CA THR A 923 -15.47 -0.31 22.26
C THR A 923 -15.56 -1.23 21.05
N ILE A 924 -16.42 -2.27 21.11
CA ILE A 924 -16.61 -3.23 20.01
C ILE A 924 -17.33 -2.54 18.86
N LEU A 925 -18.43 -1.84 19.14
CA LEU A 925 -19.21 -1.12 18.12
C LEU A 925 -18.39 0.00 17.47
N GLY A 926 -17.67 0.78 18.27
CA GLY A 926 -16.80 1.85 17.78
C GLY A 926 -15.71 1.31 16.85
N PHE A 927 -15.03 0.23 17.23
CA PHE A 927 -14.00 -0.34 16.35
C PHE A 927 -14.57 -0.95 15.07
N THR A 928 -15.77 -1.56 15.12
CA THR A 928 -16.47 -2.00 13.91
C THR A 928 -16.74 -0.85 12.94
N MET A 929 -17.06 0.37 13.42
CA MET A 929 -17.23 1.54 12.55
C MET A 929 -15.91 1.97 11.87
N ILE A 930 -14.77 1.83 12.58
CA ILE A 930 -13.45 2.06 12.00
C ILE A 930 -13.14 1.03 10.91
N VAL A 931 -13.40 -0.25 11.17
CA VAL A 931 -13.24 -1.32 10.17
C VAL A 931 -14.14 -1.07 8.97
N PHE A 932 -15.36 -0.58 9.16
CA PHE A 932 -16.24 -0.21 8.04
C PHE A 932 -15.68 0.99 7.25
N SER A 933 -15.19 2.03 7.93
CA SER A 933 -14.62 3.20 7.25
C SER A 933 -13.37 2.84 6.44
N TRP A 934 -12.57 1.90 6.93
CA TRP A 934 -11.34 1.45 6.27
C TRP A 934 -11.55 0.37 5.21
N TYR A 935 -12.31 -0.71 5.49
CA TYR A 935 -12.56 -1.81 4.55
C TYR A 935 -13.94 -1.70 3.88
N GLY A 936 -14.99 -1.44 4.66
CA GLY A 936 -16.36 -1.38 4.16
C GLY A 936 -16.55 -0.38 3.02
N VAL A 937 -16.00 0.82 3.13
CA VAL A 937 -16.10 1.82 2.06
C VAL A 937 -15.31 1.45 0.81
N ASN A 938 -14.13 0.83 0.97
CA ASN A 938 -13.26 0.48 -0.16
C ASN A 938 -13.70 -0.79 -0.91
N PHE A 939 -14.33 -1.77 -0.23
CA PHE A 939 -14.63 -3.08 -0.82
C PHE A 939 -16.11 -3.48 -0.74
N LEU A 940 -16.79 -3.14 0.35
CA LEU A 940 -18.18 -3.57 0.58
C LEU A 940 -19.19 -2.67 -0.14
N LEU A 941 -18.97 -1.35 -0.21
CA LEU A 941 -19.85 -0.45 -0.96
C LEU A 941 -19.76 -0.64 -2.49
N PRO A 942 -18.56 -0.76 -3.10
CA PRO A 942 -18.44 -1.11 -4.52
C PRO A 942 -19.17 -2.39 -4.90
N MET A 943 -19.16 -3.41 -4.02
CA MET A 943 -19.90 -4.66 -4.23
C MET A 943 -21.40 -4.43 -4.42
N PHE A 944 -22.00 -3.52 -3.65
CA PHE A 944 -23.43 -3.17 -3.80
C PHE A 944 -23.71 -2.21 -4.97
N SER A 945 -22.67 -1.60 -5.56
CA SER A 945 -22.79 -0.66 -6.69
C SER A 945 -22.21 -1.19 -8.00
N GLY A 946 -22.10 -2.51 -8.17
CA GLY A 946 -21.63 -3.14 -9.41
C GLY A 946 -20.13 -2.98 -9.69
N GLY A 947 -19.29 -3.03 -8.65
CA GLY A 947 -17.83 -3.10 -8.74
C GLY A 947 -17.10 -1.76 -8.93
N GLN A 948 -17.81 -0.65 -9.14
CA GLN A 948 -17.19 0.67 -9.33
C GLN A 948 -16.81 1.34 -8.01
N ALA A 949 -15.64 1.96 -7.96
CA ALA A 949 -15.16 2.71 -6.80
C ALA A 949 -16.12 3.86 -6.42
N VAL A 950 -16.62 3.84 -5.19
CA VAL A 950 -17.60 4.82 -4.71
C VAL A 950 -16.88 6.00 -4.04
N GLY A 951 -16.33 6.91 -4.84
CA GLY A 951 -15.85 8.21 -4.37
C GLY A 951 -14.36 8.52 -4.61
N LEU A 952 -14.03 9.82 -4.59
CA LEU A 952 -12.72 10.39 -4.96
C LEU A 952 -11.57 10.05 -4.01
N HIS A 953 -11.88 9.58 -2.80
CA HIS A 953 -10.92 9.19 -1.77
C HIS A 953 -10.61 7.69 -1.74
N SER A 954 -11.23 6.89 -2.62
CA SER A 954 -11.00 5.44 -2.68
C SER A 954 -9.77 5.12 -3.52
N TYR A 955 -8.66 4.76 -2.86
CA TYR A 955 -7.40 4.37 -3.51
C TYR A 955 -6.98 2.93 -3.20
N GLY A 956 -7.77 2.22 -2.39
CA GLY A 956 -7.56 0.79 -2.13
C GLY A 956 -8.34 0.01 -3.18
N PHE A 957 -7.62 -0.67 -4.07
CA PHE A 957 -8.18 -1.61 -5.03
C PHE A 957 -7.67 -3.01 -4.68
N GLY A 958 -8.55 -4.00 -4.72
CA GLY A 958 -8.21 -5.38 -4.44
C GLY A 958 -9.45 -6.27 -4.44
N GLU A 959 -9.30 -7.49 -4.93
CA GLU A 959 -10.34 -8.52 -4.84
C GLU A 959 -10.01 -9.51 -3.71
N GLY A 960 -11.06 -10.04 -3.09
CA GLY A 960 -10.93 -10.97 -1.97
C GLY A 960 -10.89 -10.31 -0.58
N GLY A 961 -10.89 -11.12 0.48
CA GLY A 961 -10.84 -10.64 1.87
C GLY A 961 -12.16 -10.55 2.61
N GLN A 962 -13.28 -10.51 1.89
CA GLN A 962 -14.60 -10.20 2.45
C GLN A 962 -15.00 -11.21 3.52
N GLY A 963 -14.76 -12.50 3.27
CA GLY A 963 -14.99 -13.57 4.24
C GLY A 963 -14.19 -13.39 5.53
N TYR A 964 -12.94 -12.95 5.45
CA TYR A 964 -12.10 -12.71 6.64
C TYR A 964 -12.62 -11.53 7.46
N VAL A 965 -12.98 -10.42 6.82
CA VAL A 965 -13.46 -9.22 7.52
C VAL A 965 -14.86 -9.43 8.09
N LEU A 966 -15.78 -10.02 7.32
CA LEU A 966 -17.12 -10.36 7.79
C LEU A 966 -17.07 -11.40 8.91
N GLY A 967 -16.21 -12.42 8.77
CA GLY A 967 -15.95 -13.41 9.81
C GLY A 967 -15.41 -12.78 11.09
N PHE A 968 -14.45 -11.85 10.97
CA PHE A 968 -13.93 -11.08 12.10
C PHE A 968 -15.03 -10.28 12.81
N VAL A 969 -15.86 -9.53 12.07
CA VAL A 969 -16.97 -8.76 12.63
C VAL A 969 -18.00 -9.68 13.29
N ALA A 970 -18.40 -10.77 12.63
CA ALA A 970 -19.34 -11.74 13.15
C ALA A 970 -18.84 -12.40 14.45
N MET A 971 -17.56 -12.79 14.50
CA MET A 971 -16.94 -13.32 15.72
C MET A 971 -16.95 -12.31 16.87
N ASN A 972 -16.67 -11.04 16.60
CA ASN A 972 -16.71 -9.98 17.62
C ASN A 972 -18.14 -9.80 18.18
N LEU A 973 -19.14 -9.77 17.30
CA LEU A 973 -20.55 -9.63 17.70
C LEU A 973 -21.06 -10.87 18.45
N LEU A 974 -20.66 -12.07 18.03
CA LEU A 974 -20.98 -13.31 18.74
C LEU A 974 -20.36 -13.31 20.13
N TYR A 975 -19.08 -12.94 20.24
CA TYR A 975 -18.36 -12.86 21.52
C TYR A 975 -19.03 -11.87 22.49
N LEU A 976 -19.41 -10.69 21.98
CA LEU A 976 -20.20 -9.70 22.72
C LEU A 976 -21.57 -10.26 23.12
N GLY A 977 -22.27 -10.95 22.22
CA GLY A 977 -23.58 -11.54 22.49
C GLY A 977 -23.55 -12.56 23.61
N VAL A 978 -22.56 -13.46 23.62
CA VAL A 978 -22.37 -14.45 24.69
C VAL A 978 -22.10 -13.78 26.04
N ALA A 979 -21.21 -12.78 26.07
CA ALA A 979 -20.92 -12.03 27.28
C ALA A 979 -22.15 -11.24 27.78
N ALA A 980 -22.92 -10.66 26.87
CA ALA A 980 -24.16 -9.93 27.18
C ALA A 980 -25.21 -10.86 27.78
N VAL A 981 -25.42 -12.05 27.21
CA VAL A 981 -26.34 -13.06 27.76
C VAL A 981 -25.93 -13.44 29.17
N ARG A 982 -24.65 -13.76 29.41
CA ARG A 982 -24.16 -14.10 30.77
C ARG A 982 -24.36 -12.96 31.75
N PHE A 983 -24.06 -11.72 31.35
CA PHE A 983 -24.24 -10.54 32.19
C PHE A 983 -25.72 -10.31 32.54
N GLN A 984 -26.63 -10.44 31.57
CA GLN A 984 -28.06 -10.25 31.79
C GLN A 984 -28.66 -11.35 32.68
N VAL A 985 -28.34 -12.62 32.42
CA VAL A 985 -28.79 -13.75 33.26
C VAL A 985 -28.37 -13.53 34.71
N THR A 986 -27.13 -13.09 34.92
CA THR A 986 -26.59 -12.86 36.28
C THR A 986 -27.21 -11.65 36.98
N ASN A 987 -27.62 -10.62 36.22
CA ASN A 987 -28.32 -9.46 36.78
C ASN A 987 -29.79 -9.75 37.16
N VAL A 988 -30.44 -10.70 36.48
CA VAL A 988 -31.84 -11.08 36.74
C VAL A 988 -31.96 -11.97 37.98
N ILE A 989 -30.91 -12.71 38.36
CA ILE A 989 -30.90 -13.58 39.54
C ILE A 989 -30.64 -12.72 40.79
N LYS A 990 -31.70 -12.46 41.58
CA LYS A 990 -31.58 -11.80 42.89
C LYS A 990 -31.11 -12.81 43.96
N PRO A 991 -30.21 -12.41 44.89
CA PRO A 991 -29.83 -13.27 46.02
C PRO A 991 -31.07 -13.68 46.82
N GLY A 992 -31.27 -14.99 47.03
CA GLY A 992 -32.37 -15.53 47.84
C GLY A 992 -33.70 -15.78 47.13
N SER A 993 -33.77 -15.72 45.79
CA SER A 993 -34.97 -16.18 45.07
C SER A 993 -35.03 -17.71 45.00
N PRO A 994 -36.19 -18.39 45.00
CA PRO A 994 -36.30 -19.86 44.98
C PRO A 994 -35.69 -20.55 43.73
N LYS A 995 -35.15 -19.78 42.78
CA LYS A 995 -34.36 -20.26 41.64
C LYS A 995 -32.85 -20.39 41.92
N THR A 996 -32.36 -20.05 43.12
CA THR A 996 -30.92 -20.18 43.46
C THR A 996 -30.43 -21.62 43.66
N GLU A 997 -31.34 -22.59 43.88
CA GLU A 997 -30.96 -24.01 44.05
C GLU A 997 -30.69 -24.77 42.73
N ASP A 998 -31.18 -24.28 41.59
CA ASP A 998 -30.96 -24.94 40.29
C ASP A 998 -29.76 -24.39 39.51
N VAL A 999 -29.30 -23.17 39.82
CA VAL A 999 -28.14 -22.54 39.13
C VAL A 999 -26.82 -22.85 39.86
N SER A 1000 -26.86 -23.10 41.17
CA SER A 1000 -25.67 -23.55 41.94
C SER A 1000 -25.15 -24.92 41.47
N ARG A 1001 -26.04 -25.79 40.99
CA ARG A 1001 -25.66 -27.08 40.37
C ARG A 1001 -24.93 -26.97 39.02
N LEU A 1002 -24.97 -25.82 38.35
CA LEU A 1002 -24.25 -25.59 37.10
C LEU A 1002 -22.86 -24.98 37.31
N ILE A 1003 -22.51 -24.60 38.54
CA ILE A 1003 -21.28 -23.86 38.85
C ILE A 1003 -20.35 -24.62 39.82
N ASP A 1004 -20.86 -25.53 40.65
CA ASP A 1004 -20.07 -26.11 41.76
C ASP A 1004 -19.86 -27.64 41.72
N ASP A 1005 -19.49 -28.23 40.57
CA ASP A 1005 -19.15 -29.67 40.50
C ASP A 1005 -17.68 -30.00 40.18
N GLU A 1006 -16.75 -29.03 40.23
CA GLU A 1006 -15.32 -29.34 40.29
C GLU A 1006 -14.61 -28.46 41.34
N GLU A 1007 -14.08 -29.11 42.38
CA GLU A 1007 -13.27 -28.59 43.51
C GLU A 1007 -13.97 -28.19 44.83
N ILE A 1008 -14.74 -29.11 45.42
CA ILE A 1008 -14.71 -29.31 46.89
C ILE A 1008 -14.53 -30.80 47.20
N VAL A 1009 -13.35 -31.35 46.85
CA VAL A 1009 -12.79 -32.56 47.48
C VAL A 1009 -11.27 -32.38 47.61
N SER A 1010 -10.81 -31.46 48.46
CA SER A 1010 -9.46 -31.51 49.06
C SER A 1010 -9.22 -30.47 50.17
N ALA A 1011 -10.13 -30.35 51.15
CA ALA A 1011 -9.84 -29.53 52.34
C ALA A 1011 -10.46 -30.05 53.64
N GLU A 1012 -10.66 -31.37 53.77
CA GLU A 1012 -10.90 -32.02 55.06
C GLU A 1012 -9.79 -33.05 55.34
N SER A 1013 -8.67 -32.57 55.87
CA SER A 1013 -7.79 -33.36 56.76
C SER A 1013 -6.76 -32.45 57.44
N ALA A 1014 -7.21 -31.76 58.49
CA ALA A 1014 -6.32 -31.32 59.57
C ALA A 1014 -7.15 -31.24 60.86
N GLU A 1015 -7.08 -32.31 61.66
CA GLU A 1015 -7.64 -32.37 63.01
C GLU A 1015 -7.10 -31.26 63.92
N PRO A 1016 -7.92 -30.70 64.83
CA PRO A 1016 -7.44 -30.02 66.01
C PRO A 1016 -7.50 -30.96 67.23
N THR A 1017 -6.34 -31.21 67.83
CA THR A 1017 -6.19 -31.89 69.13
C THR A 1017 -6.81 -31.09 70.27
N LYS A 1018 -7.60 -31.77 71.11
CA LYS A 1018 -8.17 -31.29 72.39
C LYS A 1018 -7.11 -30.88 73.42
N PRO A 1019 -7.50 -30.08 74.43
CA PRO A 1019 -7.16 -30.42 75.81
C PRO A 1019 -8.40 -30.54 76.72
N HIS A 1020 -8.23 -31.33 77.78
CA HIS A 1020 -9.21 -31.78 78.77
C HIS A 1020 -9.66 -30.69 79.76
N GLU A 1021 -10.83 -30.98 80.35
CA GLU A 1021 -11.53 -30.29 81.46
C GLU A 1021 -10.69 -29.97 82.71
N GLY A 1022 -11.11 -28.92 83.44
CA GLY A 1022 -10.71 -28.70 84.82
C GLY A 1022 -11.22 -27.41 85.49
N MET A 1023 -12.48 -27.42 85.92
CA MET A 1023 -13.05 -26.76 87.12
C MET A 1023 -12.83 -25.26 87.46
N LYS A 1024 -14.00 -24.66 87.81
CA LYS A 1024 -14.30 -23.74 88.93
C LYS A 1024 -14.22 -22.21 88.73
N ASN A 1025 -15.44 -21.64 88.77
CA ASN A 1025 -15.92 -20.57 89.65
C ASN A 1025 -15.52 -19.09 89.41
N ARG A 1026 -16.59 -18.31 89.15
CA ARG A 1026 -17.13 -17.18 89.95
C ARG A 1026 -16.86 -15.73 89.52
N GLU A 1027 -17.99 -15.01 89.62
CA GLU A 1027 -18.20 -13.57 89.94
C GLU A 1027 -18.01 -12.61 88.75
N GLU A 1028 -19.11 -12.03 88.20
CA GLU A 1028 -19.76 -10.77 88.66
C GLU A 1028 -18.78 -9.59 88.51
N GLU A 1029 -19.08 -8.48 87.82
CA GLU A 1029 -20.22 -7.58 87.99
C GLU A 1029 -20.10 -6.42 86.96
N GLN A 1030 -21.25 -5.84 86.55
CA GLN A 1030 -21.55 -4.39 86.43
C GLN A 1030 -20.62 -3.44 85.61
N GLU A 1031 -21.05 -2.41 84.87
CA GLU A 1031 -22.35 -1.79 84.61
C GLU A 1031 -22.15 -0.69 83.54
N HIS A 1032 -23.26 -0.30 82.90
CA HIS A 1032 -23.60 1.06 82.45
C HIS A 1032 -22.90 1.77 81.26
N ARG A 1033 -23.70 1.90 80.19
CA ARG A 1033 -23.91 3.09 79.30
C ARG A 1033 -24.38 4.33 80.12
N PRO A 1034 -24.70 5.52 79.54
CA PRO A 1034 -24.46 6.11 78.20
C PRO A 1034 -23.93 7.59 78.27
N VAL A 1035 -23.63 8.22 77.12
CA VAL A 1035 -24.44 9.23 76.38
C VAL A 1035 -23.71 9.55 75.08
#